data_AF-A0A846FXM5-F1
#
_entry.id   AF-A0A846FXM5-F1
#
_cell.length_a   1.000
_cell.length_b   1.000
_cell.length_c   1.000
_cell.angle_alpha   90.00
_cell.angle_beta   90.00
_cell.angle_gamma   90.00
#
_symmetry.space_group_name_H-M   'P 1'
#
loop_
_entity.id
_entity.type
_entity.pdbx_description
1 polymer ?
#
loop_
_entity_poly.entity_id
_entity_poly.type
_entity_poly.pdbx_seq_one_letter_code
_entity_poly.pdbx_strand_id
1 'polypeptide(L)'
;MISPRNKRNPYIIGRSIDEQELFFGRESLFRFIEDNLSNNQQVILLHGQRRIGKSSVLQQIRQQVNLDNKFVFVLSDFQDKSQWSFHEIIHKLAEEIFEHLEISTNDLASIQDLEKDADKFSQLLNPIFQKLGNRNLVLLLDEFDVLNTENNDSGFEDFFGYLRQIVSQERQLFIIPVVGRRLSDMPKLLKLYRGAPQQRIGLLDRLSTRMLITKPVRKFLQYNDRVINEIIRLSAGHPYFTQAICSALFVQAREQGKTKILGGDADTVIDNAIELSEPGLVWFREGLLIPERVVFSAAAVAQEKARQKNQSPPENPLNLLKSIGVNIEQLLPAQQALIDNDFLDADGNRVTIEFVRHWLLKYYPLQSEIWELEKLDPEADYYYERANIWRNRRNIDNELHHYRMALELNPNHFSALFRLAEAYRKNQQFQEAKELYDRAYKINPQRAKEGYIESLLGYGDHLIQTKGWIEKKLSLVKKPYEMVLEIESNNTKALEKLKYLRAKEKPRNISVSHGKKSQQIPIRLVVLTAILAVPMLIGIGIFLGLQFQQNSDYSSGKSNGDLQETERFSSGEITLFSNSYETKYNDNFLNCNQEFQSNNYSEAANCFAALVKAKRNEPEPLIYQNNSLAYESGNPITLAVVVPADTESKIAKEILRGVAQAQDEFNQDRLSNDRLLEIVIVNDSNEPKISQTVAQEIVKNRASILGVIGHDSSNASKAGLEVYEAQKKSQKLAIISPTSTSTKLKSDIFFRTVINNSILSKKLAKYAQELGIRKVVIFYNDQSSYSLSLKEHFSFHLKRKEITKVDLKEQSFYLEVAVKTAVENQIKAGMLFADVNTIDSAIKIATTNYELPEKQRLKLLGGDSLYNCDTLNKGKQAVKGLILAVPWFKKLLTAEPFLERAKVQWGGPVSWVTATSYDATKAFIYALSNSGNNPTRFEVLEKLKEVNLPANETSGQNLRFSPEGEREGEAFLVEVVESPNPDCSDLDFRLLEE
;
A
#
# COMPACT_ATOMS: atom_id res chain seq x y z
N MET A 1 43.01 -15.31 7.19
CA MET A 1 41.70 -14.72 7.58
C MET A 1 40.71 -15.87 7.70
N ILE A 2 39.86 -15.86 8.73
CA ILE A 2 38.83 -16.89 8.93
C ILE A 2 37.66 -16.56 7.98
N SER A 3 37.13 -17.56 7.27
CA SER A 3 36.02 -17.38 6.32
C SER A 3 34.75 -16.87 7.01
N PRO A 4 33.96 -15.96 6.38
CA PRO A 4 32.71 -15.47 6.93
C PRO A 4 31.57 -16.51 6.95
N ARG A 5 31.75 -17.71 6.36
CA ARG A 5 30.69 -18.75 6.23
C ARG A 5 29.93 -19.07 7.52
N ASN A 6 30.59 -18.99 8.69
CA ASN A 6 29.98 -19.32 9.99
C ASN A 6 29.88 -18.11 10.94
N LYS A 7 29.85 -16.87 10.42
CA LYS A 7 29.77 -15.66 11.24
C LYS A 7 28.42 -14.95 11.08
N ARG A 8 27.88 -14.48 12.22
CA ARG A 8 26.70 -13.61 12.25
C ARG A 8 27.03 -12.29 11.54
N ASN A 9 26.07 -11.79 10.77
CA ASN A 9 26.20 -10.48 10.12
C ASN A 9 26.28 -9.38 11.19
N PRO A 10 27.35 -8.58 11.24
CA PRO A 10 27.53 -7.57 12.28
C PRO A 10 26.86 -6.23 11.94
N TYR A 11 26.29 -6.07 10.74
CA TYR A 11 25.57 -4.86 10.37
C TYR A 11 24.12 -4.94 10.84
N ILE A 12 23.70 -3.91 11.56
CA ILE A 12 22.42 -3.79 12.24
C ILE A 12 21.50 -2.87 11.43
N ILE A 13 20.36 -3.39 11.00
CA ILE A 13 19.33 -2.65 10.27
C ILE A 13 18.08 -2.58 11.17
N GLY A 14 17.49 -1.39 11.31
CA GLY A 14 16.16 -1.21 11.90
C GLY A 14 16.11 -0.94 13.40
N ARG A 15 16.95 -1.58 14.22
CA ARG A 15 17.02 -1.34 15.68
C ARG A 15 18.04 -0.25 16.08
N SER A 16 17.88 0.32 17.27
CA SER A 16 18.87 1.21 17.89
C SER A 16 20.16 0.47 18.24
N ILE A 17 21.26 1.22 18.37
CA ILE A 17 22.59 0.67 18.72
C ILE A 17 22.92 1.09 20.15
N ASP A 18 22.91 0.12 21.04
CA ASP A 18 23.33 0.22 22.45
C ASP A 18 24.79 -0.23 22.64
N GLU A 19 25.34 -1.02 21.71
CA GLU A 19 26.71 -1.51 21.76
C GLU A 19 27.73 -0.43 21.34
N GLN A 20 28.50 0.09 22.31
CA GLN A 20 29.47 1.18 22.10
C GLN A 20 30.47 0.91 20.95
N GLU A 21 30.92 -0.34 20.81
CA GLU A 21 31.90 -0.73 19.79
C GLU A 21 31.36 -0.67 18.35
N LEU A 22 30.03 -0.65 18.19
CA LEU A 22 29.32 -0.60 16.91
C LEU A 22 28.73 0.79 16.62
N PHE A 23 28.88 1.74 17.54
CA PHE A 23 28.47 3.12 17.35
C PHE A 23 29.67 3.97 16.87
N PHE A 24 29.49 4.75 15.79
CA PHE A 24 30.57 5.47 15.14
C PHE A 24 30.24 6.94 14.90
N GLY A 25 31.20 7.82 15.17
CA GLY A 25 31.07 9.26 14.99
C GLY A 25 30.25 9.93 16.09
N ARG A 26 29.78 11.16 15.80
CA ARG A 26 28.95 11.99 16.70
C ARG A 26 29.68 12.57 17.91
N GLU A 27 31.00 12.56 17.93
CA GLU A 27 31.80 13.09 19.04
C GLU A 27 31.59 14.60 19.24
N SER A 28 31.26 15.34 18.18
CA SER A 28 30.87 16.76 18.31
C SER A 28 29.49 16.95 18.94
N LEU A 29 28.55 16.03 18.67
CA LEU A 29 27.20 16.06 19.26
C LEU A 29 27.26 15.74 20.75
N PHE A 30 28.03 14.73 21.17
CA PHE A 30 28.16 14.43 22.60
C PHE A 30 28.90 15.53 23.36
N ARG A 31 29.93 16.14 22.78
CA ARG A 31 30.57 17.33 23.36
C ARG A 31 29.60 18.50 23.48
N PHE A 32 28.76 18.73 22.47
CA PHE A 32 27.70 19.73 22.54
C PHE A 32 26.73 19.46 23.71
N ILE A 33 26.30 18.21 23.90
CA ILE A 33 25.43 17.84 25.02
C ILE A 33 26.16 18.07 26.36
N GLU A 34 27.42 17.61 26.48
CA GLU A 34 28.24 17.75 27.68
C GLU A 34 28.49 19.21 28.06
N ASP A 35 28.85 20.06 27.10
CA ASP A 35 29.09 21.49 27.29
C ASP A 35 27.81 22.20 27.76
N ASN A 36 26.66 21.89 27.15
CA ASN A 36 25.40 22.54 27.52
C ASN A 36 24.88 22.08 28.89
N LEU A 37 24.95 20.78 29.21
CA LEU A 37 24.60 20.28 30.54
C LEU A 37 25.55 20.86 31.61
N SER A 38 26.84 20.95 31.34
CA SER A 38 27.84 21.54 32.25
C SER A 38 27.62 23.03 32.48
N ASN A 39 27.10 23.74 31.47
CA ASN A 39 26.69 25.15 31.56
C ASN A 39 25.25 25.32 32.08
N ASN A 40 24.68 24.27 32.70
CA ASN A 40 23.38 24.29 33.35
C ASN A 40 22.21 24.66 32.42
N GLN A 41 22.29 24.27 31.14
CA GLN A 41 21.18 24.39 30.20
C GLN A 41 20.17 23.27 30.44
N GLN A 42 19.00 23.59 31.00
CA GLN A 42 17.98 22.61 31.37
C GLN A 42 17.24 21.98 30.19
N VAL A 43 17.29 22.60 29.00
CA VAL A 43 16.64 22.09 27.79
C VAL A 43 17.64 22.09 26.64
N ILE A 44 17.84 20.94 26.01
CA ILE A 44 18.65 20.80 24.80
C ILE A 44 17.79 20.13 23.73
N LEU A 45 17.60 20.79 22.58
CA LEU A 45 16.75 20.26 21.52
C LEU A 45 17.57 19.56 20.45
N LEU A 46 17.33 18.27 20.25
CA LEU A 46 17.93 17.50 19.16
C LEU A 46 16.89 17.22 18.08
N HIS A 47 17.31 17.20 16.83
CA HIS A 47 16.42 16.90 15.72
C HIS A 47 17.16 16.22 14.58
N GLY A 48 16.46 15.41 13.81
CA GLY A 48 17.04 14.77 12.63
C GLY A 48 16.05 13.87 11.89
N GLN A 49 16.37 13.57 10.64
CA GLN A 49 15.55 12.72 9.78
C GLN A 49 15.28 11.33 10.41
N ARG A 50 14.20 10.66 10.00
CA ARG A 50 13.91 9.28 10.42
C ARG A 50 15.04 8.34 9.98
N ARG A 51 15.35 7.33 10.81
CA ARG A 51 16.46 6.38 10.61
C ARG A 51 17.88 6.97 10.62
N ILE A 52 18.08 8.25 10.95
CA ILE A 52 19.42 8.86 11.06
C ILE A 52 20.22 8.42 12.31
N GLY A 53 19.58 7.65 13.21
CA GLY A 53 20.18 7.11 14.43
C GLY A 53 19.86 7.90 15.71
N LYS A 54 18.71 8.58 15.78
CA LYS A 54 18.25 9.34 16.95
C LYS A 54 18.21 8.50 18.23
N SER A 55 17.47 7.40 18.21
CA SER A 55 17.37 6.46 19.33
C SER A 55 18.73 5.88 19.71
N SER A 56 19.59 5.57 18.73
CA SER A 56 20.96 5.12 19.00
C SER A 56 21.79 6.21 19.70
N VAL A 57 21.66 7.48 19.30
CA VAL A 57 22.33 8.60 19.99
C VAL A 57 21.87 8.65 21.44
N LEU A 58 20.56 8.59 21.71
CA LEU A 58 20.01 8.65 23.07
C LEU A 58 20.53 7.51 23.95
N GLN A 59 20.54 6.27 23.44
CA GLN A 59 21.08 5.10 24.13
C GLN A 59 22.57 5.26 24.48
N GLN A 60 23.32 5.98 23.65
CA GLN A 60 24.76 6.20 23.84
C GLN A 60 25.10 7.38 24.74
N ILE A 61 24.18 8.33 25.00
CA ILE A 61 24.49 9.55 25.77
C ILE A 61 25.19 9.20 27.08
N ARG A 62 24.59 8.31 27.89
CA ARG A 62 25.14 7.90 29.20
C ARG A 62 26.57 7.36 29.10
N GLN A 63 26.89 6.59 28.05
CA GLN A 63 28.21 5.96 27.89
C GLN A 63 29.26 6.90 27.29
N GLN A 64 28.83 7.99 26.64
CA GLN A 64 29.69 8.87 25.84
C GLN A 64 29.93 10.23 26.50
N VAL A 65 29.08 10.67 27.43
CA VAL A 65 29.27 11.90 28.21
C VAL A 65 29.90 11.58 29.56
N ASN A 66 30.91 12.33 29.97
CA ASN A 66 31.62 12.05 31.24
C ASN A 66 30.96 12.77 32.43
N LEU A 67 29.67 12.49 32.65
CA LEU A 67 28.82 13.26 33.57
C LEU A 67 28.07 12.42 34.63
N ASP A 68 28.32 11.11 34.73
CA ASP A 68 27.62 10.19 35.65
C ASP A 68 27.67 10.59 37.14
N ASN A 69 28.72 11.31 37.53
CA ASN A 69 28.88 11.81 38.90
C ASN A 69 27.96 13.01 39.22
N LYS A 70 27.39 13.66 38.19
CA LYS A 70 26.55 14.86 38.32
C LYS A 70 25.14 14.67 37.76
N PHE A 71 24.93 13.73 36.83
CA PHE A 71 23.67 13.55 36.13
C PHE A 71 23.24 12.09 36.12
N VAL A 72 21.94 11.86 36.13
CA VAL A 72 21.30 10.56 35.89
C VAL A 72 20.39 10.70 34.68
N PHE A 73 20.54 9.82 33.70
CA PHE A 73 19.83 9.87 32.43
C PHE A 73 18.72 8.81 32.41
N VAL A 74 17.49 9.21 32.15
CA VAL A 74 16.33 8.32 31.99
C VAL A 74 15.79 8.48 30.58
N LEU A 75 15.65 7.38 29.85
CA LEU A 75 15.10 7.37 28.50
C LEU A 75 13.60 7.11 28.55
N SER A 76 12.85 7.86 27.76
CA SER A 76 11.43 7.62 27.54
C SER A 76 11.14 7.69 26.03
N ASP A 77 10.55 6.62 25.52
CA ASP A 77 10.21 6.47 24.10
C ASP A 77 8.71 6.69 23.89
N PHE A 78 8.36 7.68 23.05
CA PHE A 78 6.99 8.00 22.70
C PHE A 78 6.55 7.42 21.35
N GLN A 79 7.31 6.48 20.80
CA GLN A 79 6.90 5.76 19.61
C GLN A 79 5.52 5.10 19.81
N ASP A 80 4.65 5.25 18.81
CA ASP A 80 3.27 4.71 18.79
C ASP A 80 2.33 5.29 19.88
N LYS A 81 2.72 6.38 20.57
CA LYS A 81 1.94 7.01 21.64
C LYS A 81 1.12 8.22 21.18
N SER A 82 0.87 8.35 19.88
CA SER A 82 0.17 9.51 19.29
C SER A 82 -1.25 9.76 19.81
N GLN A 83 -1.89 8.72 20.35
CA GLN A 83 -3.27 8.77 20.88
C GLN A 83 -3.33 8.91 22.40
N TRP A 84 -2.18 8.96 23.08
CA TRP A 84 -2.14 9.06 24.53
C TRP A 84 -2.56 10.45 25.00
N SER A 85 -3.34 10.47 26.08
CA SER A 85 -3.72 11.66 26.81
C SER A 85 -2.54 12.23 27.60
N PHE A 86 -2.66 13.50 28.01
CA PHE A 86 -1.68 14.15 28.89
C PHE A 86 -1.37 13.33 30.15
N HIS A 87 -2.39 12.71 30.78
CA HIS A 87 -2.24 11.92 31.99
C HIS A 87 -1.44 10.62 31.73
N GLU A 88 -1.71 9.93 30.62
CA GLU A 88 -0.98 8.71 30.24
C GLU A 88 0.50 8.99 29.94
N ILE A 89 0.80 10.13 29.31
CA ILE A 89 2.19 10.54 29.03
C ILE A 89 2.94 10.82 30.35
N ILE A 90 2.32 11.56 31.27
CA ILE A 90 2.91 11.89 32.58
C ILE A 90 3.07 10.63 33.44
N HIS A 91 2.08 9.74 33.44
CA HIS A 91 2.17 8.45 34.10
C HIS A 91 3.34 7.63 33.56
N LYS A 92 3.52 7.55 32.24
CA LYS A 92 4.64 6.82 31.64
C LYS A 92 6.00 7.40 32.01
N LEU A 93 6.13 8.73 32.02
CA LEU A 93 7.36 9.38 32.47
C LEU A 93 7.68 9.04 33.93
N ALA A 94 6.68 9.04 34.81
CA ALA A 94 6.87 8.64 36.21
C ALA A 94 7.31 7.18 36.32
N GLU A 95 6.67 6.27 35.59
CA GLU A 95 7.03 4.85 35.56
C GLU A 95 8.49 4.63 35.14
N GLU A 96 8.93 5.22 34.02
CA GLU A 96 10.32 5.10 33.53
C GLU A 96 11.34 5.65 34.54
N ILE A 97 11.03 6.75 35.22
CA ILE A 97 11.90 7.30 36.27
C ILE A 97 12.00 6.34 37.46
N PHE A 98 10.87 5.78 37.90
CA PHE A 98 10.84 4.89 39.06
C PHE A 98 11.52 3.55 38.78
N GLU A 99 11.29 2.96 37.61
CA GLU A 99 11.96 1.74 37.16
C GLU A 99 13.47 1.95 37.06
N HIS A 100 13.91 3.03 36.41
CA HIS A 100 15.34 3.29 36.22
C HIS A 100 16.08 3.62 37.53
N LEU A 101 15.39 4.20 38.51
CA LEU A 101 15.95 4.54 39.82
C LEU A 101 15.75 3.44 40.87
N GLU A 102 15.17 2.29 40.51
CA GLU A 102 14.88 1.17 41.43
C GLU A 102 14.16 1.64 42.71
N ILE A 103 13.08 2.42 42.57
CA ILE A 103 12.24 2.91 43.68
C ILE A 103 11.17 1.85 44.03
N SER A 104 10.87 1.65 45.31
CA SER A 104 10.07 0.50 45.80
C SER A 104 8.59 0.56 45.39
N THR A 105 7.95 -0.61 45.34
CA THR A 105 6.57 -0.77 44.87
C THR A 105 5.48 -0.17 45.78
N ASN A 106 5.78 0.14 47.04
CA ASN A 106 4.81 0.81 47.91
C ASN A 106 4.54 2.27 47.50
N ASP A 107 5.46 2.87 46.73
CA ASP A 107 5.31 4.23 46.19
C ASP A 107 4.57 4.23 44.82
N LEU A 108 4.31 3.08 44.20
CA LEU A 108 3.50 2.94 42.96
C LEU A 108 2.02 3.35 43.16
N ALA A 109 1.52 3.28 44.40
CA ALA A 109 0.17 3.76 44.73
C ALA A 109 -0.01 5.26 44.38
N SER A 110 1.09 6.02 44.39
CA SER A 110 1.10 7.44 44.00
C SER A 110 1.16 7.66 42.47
N ILE A 111 1.58 6.65 41.71
CA ILE A 111 1.61 6.67 40.24
C ILE A 111 0.19 6.43 39.68
N GLN A 112 -0.61 5.56 40.31
CA GLN A 112 -2.03 5.37 39.97
C GLN A 112 -2.87 6.64 40.13
N ASP A 113 -2.47 7.55 41.03
CA ASP A 113 -3.11 8.85 41.21
C ASP A 113 -2.85 9.80 40.02
N LEU A 114 -1.77 9.61 39.26
CA LEU A 114 -1.45 10.43 38.07
C LEU A 114 -2.39 10.15 36.90
N GLU A 115 -3.06 9.00 36.87
CA GLU A 115 -4.13 8.72 35.88
C GLU A 115 -5.34 9.65 36.08
N LYS A 116 -5.49 10.24 37.27
CA LYS A 116 -6.61 11.11 37.65
C LYS A 116 -6.22 12.57 37.78
N ASP A 117 -4.97 12.85 38.16
CA ASP A 117 -4.46 14.20 38.40
C ASP A 117 -2.95 14.26 38.10
N ALA A 118 -2.62 14.68 36.88
CA ALA A 118 -1.24 14.77 36.40
C ALA A 118 -0.43 15.92 37.04
N ASP A 119 -1.08 16.91 37.69
CA ASP A 119 -0.39 18.01 38.37
C ASP A 119 0.38 17.51 39.62
N LYS A 120 -0.03 16.36 40.16
CA LYS A 120 0.70 15.67 41.25
C LYS A 120 2.09 15.19 40.84
N PHE A 121 2.42 15.12 39.55
CA PHE A 121 3.76 14.71 39.09
C PHE A 121 4.87 15.57 39.67
N SER A 122 4.67 16.89 39.75
CA SER A 122 5.61 17.80 40.40
C SER A 122 5.89 17.42 41.87
N GLN A 123 4.87 16.95 42.60
CA GLN A 123 5.01 16.52 44.00
C GLN A 123 5.83 15.23 44.12
N LEU A 124 5.78 14.35 43.11
CA LEU A 124 6.54 13.10 43.04
C LEU A 124 8.02 13.31 42.73
N LEU A 125 8.40 14.45 42.15
CA LEU A 125 9.81 14.75 41.86
C LEU A 125 10.63 15.00 43.15
N ASN A 126 10.02 15.52 44.22
CA ASN A 126 10.71 15.76 45.48
C ASN A 126 11.38 14.52 46.10
N PRO A 127 10.68 13.39 46.31
CA PRO A 127 11.34 12.18 46.81
C PRO A 127 12.38 11.62 45.83
N ILE A 128 12.17 11.79 44.51
CA ILE A 128 13.17 11.44 43.49
C ILE A 128 14.46 12.25 43.68
N PHE A 129 14.36 13.57 43.82
CA PHE A 129 15.53 14.44 44.01
C PHE A 129 16.23 14.18 45.35
N GLN A 130 15.50 13.86 46.42
CA GLN A 130 16.11 13.43 47.69
C GLN A 130 16.98 12.17 47.51
N LYS A 131 16.51 11.20 46.73
CA LYS A 131 17.27 9.98 46.41
C LYS A 131 18.47 10.26 45.50
N LEU A 132 18.34 11.22 44.57
CA LEU A 132 19.43 11.62 43.66
C LEU A 132 20.53 12.42 44.35
N GLY A 133 20.23 13.08 45.48
CA GLY A 133 21.16 13.90 46.23
C GLY A 133 21.62 15.11 45.43
N ASN A 134 22.93 15.26 45.23
CA ASN A 134 23.51 16.37 44.45
C ASN A 134 23.51 16.14 42.93
N ARG A 135 22.93 15.03 42.45
CA ARG A 135 22.84 14.73 41.02
C ARG A 135 21.56 15.31 40.43
N ASN A 136 21.62 15.67 39.15
CA ASN A 136 20.51 16.16 38.37
C ASN A 136 19.88 15.02 37.55
N LEU A 137 18.57 15.08 37.31
CA LEU A 137 17.84 14.16 36.45
C LEU A 137 17.76 14.73 35.03
N VAL A 138 18.12 13.94 34.03
CA VAL A 138 17.98 14.27 32.61
C VAL A 138 17.00 13.30 31.96
N LEU A 139 15.87 13.80 31.48
CA LEU A 139 14.92 13.00 30.69
C LEU A 139 15.29 13.08 29.21
N LEU A 140 15.64 11.94 28.63
CA LEU A 140 15.87 11.75 27.21
C LEU A 140 14.55 11.36 26.57
N LEU A 141 13.97 12.21 25.72
CA LEU A 141 12.62 12.02 25.20
C LEU A 141 12.70 11.72 23.70
N ASP A 142 12.52 10.45 23.32
CA ASP A 142 12.55 10.00 21.92
C ASP A 142 11.19 10.15 21.24
N GLU A 143 11.19 10.39 19.93
CA GLU A 143 9.99 10.63 19.11
C GLU A 143 9.01 11.64 19.75
N PHE A 144 9.56 12.69 20.37
CA PHE A 144 8.83 13.69 21.18
C PHE A 144 7.74 14.43 20.38
N ASP A 145 7.91 14.49 19.07
CA ASP A 145 6.97 15.10 18.12
C ASP A 145 5.77 14.24 17.73
N VAL A 146 5.76 12.94 18.05
CA VAL A 146 4.61 12.06 17.82
C VAL A 146 3.38 12.51 18.61
N LEU A 147 3.60 13.23 19.71
CA LEU A 147 2.58 13.84 20.55
C LEU A 147 1.88 15.05 19.89
N ASN A 148 2.33 15.47 18.69
CA ASN A 148 1.80 16.57 17.90
C ASN A 148 0.92 16.08 16.73
N THR A 149 -0.23 15.44 16.98
CA THR A 149 -1.17 15.10 15.90
C THR A 149 -2.28 16.16 15.79
N GLU A 150 -2.62 16.54 14.56
CA GLU A 150 -3.46 17.70 14.17
C GLU A 150 -4.89 17.75 14.78
N ASN A 151 -5.31 16.71 15.50
CA ASN A 151 -6.61 16.63 16.16
C ASN A 151 -6.61 17.04 17.64
N ASN A 152 -5.44 17.30 18.26
CA ASN A 152 -5.31 17.56 19.71
C ASN A 152 -4.58 18.87 20.02
N ASP A 153 -5.00 19.98 19.39
CA ASP A 153 -4.38 21.29 19.61
C ASP A 153 -4.45 21.76 21.08
N SER A 154 -5.39 21.24 21.89
CA SER A 154 -5.47 21.51 23.33
C SER A 154 -4.48 20.68 24.16
N GLY A 155 -4.42 19.35 23.96
CA GLY A 155 -3.51 18.47 24.71
C GLY A 155 -2.02 18.68 24.39
N PHE A 156 -1.72 19.16 23.18
CA PHE A 156 -0.38 19.51 22.74
C PHE A 156 0.20 20.73 23.48
N GLU A 157 -0.60 21.77 23.74
CA GLU A 157 -0.13 22.91 24.54
C GLU A 157 -0.01 22.54 26.03
N ASP A 158 -0.91 21.68 26.51
CA ASP A 158 -0.95 21.26 27.92
C ASP A 158 0.33 20.49 28.31
N PHE A 159 0.75 19.46 27.56
CA PHE A 159 1.93 18.67 27.94
C PHE A 159 3.25 19.43 27.84
N PHE A 160 3.51 20.08 26.71
CA PHE A 160 4.80 20.76 26.49
C PHE A 160 4.90 22.04 27.33
N GLY A 161 3.78 22.75 27.51
CA GLY A 161 3.67 23.87 28.43
C GLY A 161 3.93 23.44 29.87
N TYR A 162 3.30 22.34 30.30
CA TYR A 162 3.50 21.77 31.63
C TYR A 162 4.94 21.31 31.86
N LEU A 163 5.53 20.56 30.93
CA LEU A 163 6.90 20.10 31.05
C LEU A 163 7.88 21.28 31.13
N ARG A 164 7.68 22.32 30.31
CA ARG A 164 8.45 23.56 30.39
C ARG A 164 8.30 24.22 31.76
N GLN A 165 7.07 24.30 32.28
CA GLN A 165 6.79 24.89 33.58
C GLN A 165 7.56 24.16 34.69
N ILE A 166 7.46 22.83 34.77
CA ILE A 166 8.15 22.06 35.80
C ILE A 166 9.66 22.16 35.66
N VAL A 167 10.19 22.02 34.44
CA VAL A 167 11.65 22.16 34.19
C VAL A 167 12.15 23.54 34.66
N SER A 168 11.36 24.60 34.49
CA SER A 168 11.72 25.94 34.96
C SER A 168 11.63 26.13 36.48
N GLN A 169 10.80 25.33 37.16
CA GLN A 169 10.61 25.38 38.62
C GLN A 169 11.63 24.50 39.35
N GLU A 170 12.01 23.37 38.73
CA GLU A 170 12.88 22.35 39.33
C GLU A 170 14.32 22.44 38.82
N ARG A 171 15.22 22.99 39.65
CA ARG A 171 16.64 23.20 39.28
C ARG A 171 17.41 21.92 38.98
N GLN A 172 16.96 20.78 39.51
CA GLN A 172 17.59 19.47 39.31
C GLN A 172 17.01 18.71 38.11
N LEU A 173 16.02 19.26 37.38
CA LEU A 173 15.40 18.64 36.22
C LEU A 173 15.93 19.23 34.90
N PHE A 174 16.31 18.34 34.00
CA PHE A 174 16.82 18.63 32.66
C PHE A 174 16.09 17.74 31.65
N ILE A 175 15.92 18.20 30.41
CA ILE A 175 15.32 17.43 29.33
C ILE A 175 16.11 17.56 28.04
N ILE A 176 16.18 16.46 27.29
CA ILE A 176 16.71 16.40 25.93
C ILE A 176 15.62 15.82 25.02
N PRO A 177 14.70 16.66 24.54
CA PRO A 177 13.73 16.25 23.53
C PRO A 177 14.38 16.01 22.17
N VAL A 178 14.01 14.89 21.55
CA VAL A 178 14.44 14.54 20.20
C VAL A 178 13.24 14.41 19.29
N VAL A 179 13.24 15.17 18.19
CA VAL A 179 12.15 15.18 17.22
C VAL A 179 12.53 14.56 15.88
N GLY A 180 11.59 13.80 15.30
CA GLY A 180 11.71 13.16 13.99
C GLY A 180 11.20 14.01 12.81
N ARG A 181 10.34 14.99 13.07
CA ARG A 181 9.79 15.96 12.11
C ARG A 181 10.58 17.27 12.07
N ARG A 182 10.16 18.15 11.16
CA ARG A 182 10.80 19.44 10.87
C ARG A 182 10.60 20.41 12.05
N LEU A 183 11.69 21.01 12.55
CA LEU A 183 11.57 22.05 13.59
C LEU A 183 10.82 23.28 13.07
N SER A 184 11.00 23.62 11.78
CA SER A 184 10.25 24.68 11.09
C SER A 184 8.74 24.46 11.09
N ASP A 185 8.31 23.19 11.08
CA ASP A 185 6.89 22.79 11.16
C ASP A 185 6.36 22.81 12.58
N MET A 186 7.23 23.08 13.57
CA MET A 186 6.86 23.19 14.97
C MET A 186 7.15 24.58 15.51
N PRO A 187 6.56 25.64 14.91
CA PRO A 187 6.77 27.00 15.40
C PRO A 187 6.31 27.15 16.84
N LYS A 188 5.30 26.37 17.28
CA LYS A 188 4.85 26.31 18.68
C LYS A 188 5.95 25.76 19.61
N LEU A 189 6.59 24.63 19.26
CA LEU A 189 7.69 24.04 20.05
C LEU A 189 8.87 25.01 20.15
N LEU A 190 9.27 25.61 19.02
CA LEU A 190 10.35 26.60 18.97
C LEU A 190 10.02 27.85 19.79
N LYS A 191 8.76 28.27 19.81
CA LYS A 191 8.27 29.39 20.63
C LYS A 191 8.29 29.04 22.12
N LEU A 192 7.89 27.81 22.49
CA LEU A 192 7.87 27.34 23.87
C LEU A 192 9.30 27.23 24.43
N TYR A 193 10.25 26.69 23.68
CA TYR A 193 11.64 26.51 24.12
C TYR A 193 12.60 27.54 23.50
N ARG A 194 12.13 28.78 23.35
CA ARG A 194 12.93 29.87 22.78
C ARG A 194 14.22 30.06 23.59
N GLY A 195 15.37 29.94 22.93
CA GLY A 195 16.70 30.08 23.53
C GLY A 195 17.36 28.77 23.96
N ALA A 196 16.66 27.63 23.90
CA ALA A 196 17.29 26.33 24.11
C ALA A 196 18.34 26.04 23.01
N PRO A 197 19.55 25.60 23.38
CA PRO A 197 20.55 25.13 22.43
C PRO A 197 19.99 24.03 21.53
N GLN A 198 20.25 24.11 20.22
CA GLN A 198 19.74 23.18 19.22
C GLN A 198 20.90 22.55 18.45
N GLN A 199 20.82 21.23 18.22
CA GLN A 199 21.80 20.53 17.40
C GLN A 199 21.14 19.47 16.52
N ARG A 200 21.49 19.50 15.23
CA ARG A 200 21.03 18.52 14.25
C ARG A 200 21.82 17.22 14.33
N ILE A 201 21.12 16.09 14.30
CA ILE A 201 21.66 14.75 14.08
C ILE A 201 21.64 14.50 12.56
N GLY A 202 22.76 14.80 11.89
CA GLY A 202 22.89 14.74 10.42
C GLY A 202 23.47 13.44 9.87
N LEU A 203 24.03 13.45 8.66
CA LEU A 203 24.79 12.31 8.11
C LEU A 203 26.12 12.11 8.86
N LEU A 204 26.73 10.92 8.74
CA LEU A 204 28.09 10.70 9.27
C LEU A 204 29.12 11.31 8.31
N ASP A 205 30.22 11.81 8.87
CA ASP A 205 31.36 12.19 8.05
C ASP A 205 32.05 10.96 7.45
N ARG A 206 32.88 11.20 6.44
CA ARG A 206 33.55 10.16 5.65
C ARG A 206 34.40 9.20 6.50
N LEU A 207 35.04 9.68 7.57
CA LEU A 207 35.88 8.85 8.43
C LEU A 207 35.00 7.94 9.28
N SER A 208 33.95 8.47 9.91
CA SER A 208 33.00 7.69 10.70
C SER A 208 32.24 6.69 9.85
N THR A 209 31.80 7.05 8.63
CA THR A 209 31.18 6.09 7.70
C THR A 209 32.14 4.97 7.32
N ARG A 210 33.42 5.29 7.04
CA ARG A 210 34.44 4.27 6.75
C ARG A 210 34.66 3.34 7.94
N MET A 211 34.65 3.85 9.16
CA MET A 211 34.76 3.04 10.36
C MET A 211 33.56 2.11 10.51
N LEU A 212 32.35 2.60 10.29
CA LEU A 212 31.11 1.79 10.28
C LEU A 212 31.19 0.67 9.24
N ILE A 213 31.71 0.94 8.04
CA ILE A 213 31.88 -0.07 6.98
C ILE A 213 32.93 -1.12 7.35
N THR A 214 34.03 -0.75 8.02
CA THR A 214 35.22 -1.62 8.08
C THR A 214 35.47 -2.26 9.43
N LYS A 215 35.19 -1.56 10.54
CA LYS A 215 35.50 -2.06 11.90
C LYS A 215 34.70 -3.32 12.28
N PRO A 216 33.38 -3.42 12.02
CA PRO A 216 32.60 -4.58 12.46
C PRO A 216 33.07 -5.91 11.86
N VAL A 217 33.67 -5.88 10.67
CA VAL A 217 34.08 -7.09 9.93
C VAL A 217 35.59 -7.29 9.82
N ARG A 218 36.43 -6.40 10.39
CA ARG A 218 37.89 -6.33 10.15
C ARG A 218 38.66 -7.65 10.33
N LYS A 219 38.11 -8.59 11.10
CA LYS A 219 38.74 -9.89 11.39
C LYS A 219 38.47 -10.96 10.29
N PHE A 220 37.49 -10.76 9.40
CA PHE A 220 37.03 -11.79 8.46
C PHE A 220 36.62 -11.28 7.07
N LEU A 221 36.43 -9.97 6.85
CA LEU A 221 36.12 -9.41 5.53
C LEU A 221 36.89 -8.10 5.30
N GLN A 222 37.52 -7.96 4.13
CA GLN A 222 38.27 -6.76 3.74
C GLN A 222 37.59 -6.04 2.58
N TYR A 223 37.29 -4.75 2.74
CA TYR A 223 36.77 -3.92 1.66
C TYR A 223 37.91 -3.23 0.89
N ASN A 224 37.83 -3.23 -0.44
CA ASN A 224 38.67 -2.37 -1.27
C ASN A 224 38.25 -0.89 -1.12
N ASP A 225 39.22 0.04 -1.21
CA ASP A 225 38.94 1.48 -1.08
C ASP A 225 37.94 2.02 -2.12
N ARG A 226 37.92 1.48 -3.35
CA ARG A 226 36.93 1.85 -4.35
C ARG A 226 35.52 1.49 -3.89
N VAL A 227 35.33 0.31 -3.29
CA VAL A 227 34.04 -0.12 -2.75
C VAL A 227 33.63 0.75 -1.58
N ILE A 228 34.55 1.07 -0.67
CA ILE A 228 34.26 1.95 0.47
C ILE A 228 33.77 3.31 -0.05
N ASN A 229 34.45 3.88 -1.04
CA ASN A 229 34.04 5.14 -1.64
C ASN A 229 32.68 5.02 -2.35
N GLU A 230 32.39 3.89 -2.97
CA GLU A 230 31.10 3.64 -3.62
C GLU A 230 29.97 3.50 -2.61
N ILE A 231 30.15 2.75 -1.52
CA ILE A 231 29.17 2.66 -0.43
C ILE A 231 28.91 4.06 0.16
N ILE A 232 29.96 4.84 0.40
CA ILE A 232 29.83 6.22 0.90
C ILE A 232 29.09 7.11 -0.10
N ARG A 233 29.36 6.96 -1.41
CA ARG A 233 28.64 7.68 -2.47
C ARG A 233 27.16 7.32 -2.48
N LEU A 234 26.84 6.03 -2.43
CA LEU A 234 25.48 5.50 -2.43
C LEU A 234 24.71 5.94 -1.19
N SER A 235 25.30 5.78 -0.01
CA SER A 235 24.62 6.08 1.27
C SER A 235 24.69 7.54 1.69
N ALA A 236 25.55 8.36 1.08
CA ALA A 236 25.92 9.70 1.52
C ALA A 236 26.37 9.78 3.00
N GLY A 237 26.81 8.66 3.59
CA GLY A 237 27.12 8.59 5.02
C GLY A 237 25.89 8.41 5.93
N HIS A 238 24.72 8.14 5.37
CA HIS A 238 23.52 7.82 6.15
C HIS A 238 23.72 6.48 6.88
N PRO A 239 23.65 6.41 8.23
CA PRO A 239 23.98 5.20 8.99
C PRO A 239 23.15 3.99 8.58
N TYR A 240 21.83 4.15 8.48
CA TYR A 240 20.90 3.07 8.13
C TYR A 240 21.19 2.46 6.75
N PHE A 241 21.31 3.29 5.70
CA PHE A 241 21.62 2.80 4.34
C PHE A 241 23.04 2.26 4.21
N THR A 242 24.00 2.85 4.92
CA THR A 242 25.36 2.30 4.96
C THR A 242 25.33 0.88 5.52
N GLN A 243 24.61 0.66 6.62
CA GLN A 243 24.45 -0.69 7.19
C GLN A 243 23.64 -1.62 6.29
N ALA A 244 22.60 -1.14 5.59
CA ALA A 244 21.83 -1.96 4.66
C ALA A 244 22.68 -2.47 3.48
N ILE A 245 23.43 -1.58 2.83
CA ILE A 245 24.34 -1.94 1.73
C ILE A 245 25.43 -2.89 2.24
N CYS A 246 26.03 -2.58 3.39
CA CYS A 246 27.05 -3.44 3.99
C CYS A 246 26.53 -4.82 4.39
N SER A 247 25.28 -4.89 4.88
CA SER A 247 24.61 -6.15 5.22
C SER A 247 24.40 -7.01 3.98
N ALA A 248 23.89 -6.42 2.89
CA ALA A 248 23.70 -7.13 1.62
C ALA A 248 25.03 -7.65 1.06
N LEU A 249 26.08 -6.82 1.07
CA LEU A 249 27.45 -7.22 0.69
C LEU A 249 28.00 -8.34 1.57
N PHE A 250 27.73 -8.30 2.88
CA PHE A 250 28.19 -9.34 3.80
C PHE A 250 27.52 -10.68 3.49
N VAL A 251 26.21 -10.69 3.27
CA VAL A 251 25.45 -11.90 2.91
C VAL A 251 25.97 -12.49 1.60
N GLN A 252 26.11 -11.66 0.56
CA GLN A 252 26.64 -12.08 -0.74
C GLN A 252 28.05 -12.67 -0.63
N ALA A 253 28.94 -12.02 0.13
CA ALA A 253 30.30 -12.50 0.33
C ALA A 253 30.35 -13.82 1.13
N ARG A 254 29.46 -13.97 2.12
CA ARG A 254 29.34 -15.20 2.91
C ARG A 254 28.93 -16.38 2.03
N GLU A 255 27.91 -16.21 1.20
CA GLU A 255 27.41 -17.23 0.26
C GLU A 255 28.49 -17.63 -0.76
N GLN A 256 29.19 -16.63 -1.30
CA GLN A 256 30.26 -16.85 -2.28
C GLN A 256 31.60 -17.29 -1.64
N GLY A 257 31.69 -17.35 -0.30
CA GLY A 257 32.93 -17.64 0.42
C GLY A 257 34.03 -16.60 0.21
N LYS A 258 33.69 -15.38 -0.19
CA LYS A 258 34.64 -14.28 -0.41
C LYS A 258 35.14 -13.72 0.92
N THR A 259 36.43 -13.39 0.97
CA THR A 259 37.08 -12.66 2.08
C THR A 259 37.44 -11.22 1.72
N LYS A 260 37.20 -10.83 0.46
CA LYS A 260 37.44 -9.49 -0.07
C LYS A 260 36.23 -9.02 -0.88
N ILE A 261 35.83 -7.77 -0.68
CA ILE A 261 34.80 -7.10 -1.50
C ILE A 261 35.49 -6.19 -2.52
N LEU A 262 35.12 -6.33 -3.79
CA LEU A 262 35.70 -5.65 -4.95
C LEU A 262 34.69 -4.67 -5.58
N GLY A 263 35.20 -3.77 -6.43
CA GLY A 263 34.45 -2.62 -6.96
C GLY A 263 33.06 -2.93 -7.54
N GLY A 264 32.95 -4.00 -8.34
CA GLY A 264 31.68 -4.39 -8.97
C GLY A 264 30.66 -5.03 -8.02
N ASP A 265 31.06 -5.45 -6.81
CA ASP A 265 30.16 -6.13 -5.88
C ASP A 265 29.08 -5.15 -5.34
N ALA A 266 29.41 -3.87 -5.17
CA ALA A 266 28.50 -2.86 -4.64
C ALA A 266 27.25 -2.65 -5.51
N ASP A 267 27.41 -2.60 -6.83
CA ASP A 267 26.29 -2.42 -7.77
C ASP A 267 25.36 -3.64 -7.78
N THR A 268 25.91 -4.86 -7.61
CA THR A 268 25.13 -6.11 -7.68
C THR A 268 24.18 -6.31 -6.51
N VAL A 269 24.34 -5.56 -5.42
CA VAL A 269 23.52 -5.73 -4.20
C VAL A 269 22.55 -4.58 -3.95
N ILE A 270 22.50 -3.57 -4.82
CA ILE A 270 21.67 -2.38 -4.60
C ILE A 270 20.20 -2.77 -4.47
N ASP A 271 19.69 -3.65 -5.34
CA ASP A 271 18.30 -4.12 -5.30
C ASP A 271 18.00 -4.86 -3.99
N ASN A 272 18.85 -5.81 -3.61
CA ASN A 272 18.71 -6.54 -2.34
C ASN A 272 18.80 -5.61 -1.14
N ALA A 273 19.70 -4.62 -1.18
CA ALA A 273 19.81 -3.63 -0.11
C ALA A 273 18.55 -2.75 -0.03
N ILE A 274 17.94 -2.40 -1.15
CA ILE A 274 16.67 -1.65 -1.19
C ILE A 274 15.57 -2.50 -0.55
N GLU A 275 15.43 -3.77 -0.92
CA GLU A 275 14.46 -4.69 -0.33
C GLU A 275 14.68 -4.84 1.19
N LEU A 276 15.92 -5.07 1.63
CA LEU A 276 16.27 -5.15 3.06
C LEU A 276 15.97 -3.88 3.86
N SER A 277 15.88 -2.73 3.18
CA SER A 277 15.69 -1.42 3.82
C SER A 277 14.35 -0.78 3.49
N GLU A 278 13.43 -1.49 2.83
CA GLU A 278 12.11 -0.99 2.43
C GLU A 278 11.33 -0.39 3.62
N PRO A 279 11.26 -1.02 4.82
CA PRO A 279 10.56 -0.45 5.97
C PRO A 279 11.15 0.89 6.48
N GLY A 280 12.39 1.21 6.11
CA GLY A 280 13.03 2.49 6.38
C GLY A 280 12.95 3.47 5.21
N LEU A 281 13.00 2.97 3.97
CA LEU A 281 12.92 3.77 2.74
C LEU A 281 11.55 4.39 2.54
N VAL A 282 10.47 3.65 2.84
CA VAL A 282 9.09 4.11 2.70
C VAL A 282 8.86 5.47 3.38
N TRP A 283 9.52 5.74 4.51
CA TRP A 283 9.50 7.01 5.23
C TRP A 283 10.10 8.21 4.49
N PHE A 284 10.96 7.99 3.49
CA PHE A 284 11.44 9.09 2.63
C PHE A 284 10.34 9.62 1.70
N ARG A 285 9.19 8.95 1.65
CA ARG A 285 8.00 9.37 0.91
C ARG A 285 6.79 9.57 1.82
N GLU A 286 6.59 8.69 2.80
CA GLU A 286 5.52 8.83 3.80
C GLU A 286 5.79 10.06 4.67
N GLY A 287 4.84 10.99 4.66
CA GLY A 287 4.96 12.30 5.32
C GLY A 287 5.32 13.45 4.38
N LEU A 288 5.79 13.19 3.15
CA LEU A 288 5.90 14.23 2.13
C LEU A 288 4.51 14.57 1.57
N LEU A 289 4.27 15.85 1.34
CA LEU A 289 3.09 16.33 0.61
C LEU A 289 3.17 15.94 -0.87
N ILE A 290 2.03 15.86 -1.56
CA ILE A 290 1.99 15.52 -2.99
C ILE A 290 2.96 16.40 -3.82
N PRO A 291 3.00 17.74 -3.67
CA PRO A 291 3.97 18.59 -4.37
C PRO A 291 5.43 18.19 -4.13
N GLU A 292 5.79 17.86 -2.90
CA GLU A 292 7.14 17.45 -2.52
C GLU A 292 7.51 16.11 -3.16
N ARG A 293 6.60 15.13 -3.14
CA ARG A 293 6.82 13.83 -3.82
C ARG A 293 7.09 14.00 -5.30
N VAL A 294 6.32 14.86 -5.98
CA VAL A 294 6.51 15.12 -7.41
C VAL A 294 7.86 15.77 -7.69
N VAL A 295 8.23 16.81 -6.93
CA VAL A 295 9.53 17.47 -7.09
C VAL A 295 10.68 16.52 -6.79
N PHE A 296 10.53 15.66 -5.78
CA PHE A 296 11.56 14.69 -5.39
C PHE A 296 11.82 13.64 -6.47
N SER A 297 10.76 13.04 -7.01
CA SER A 297 10.86 12.13 -8.15
C SER A 297 11.34 12.83 -9.42
N ALA A 298 10.99 14.10 -9.62
CA ALA A 298 11.47 14.88 -10.75
C ALA A 298 12.99 15.13 -10.66
N ALA A 299 13.52 15.41 -9.47
CA ALA A 299 14.95 15.57 -9.24
C ALA A 299 15.70 14.27 -9.54
N ALA A 300 15.15 13.12 -9.09
CA ALA A 300 15.72 11.81 -9.38
C ALA A 300 15.83 11.52 -10.88
N VAL A 301 14.76 11.82 -11.64
CA VAL A 301 14.74 11.67 -13.11
C VAL A 301 15.67 12.66 -13.81
N ALA A 302 15.69 13.92 -13.38
CA ALA A 302 16.58 14.94 -13.95
C ALA A 302 18.06 14.55 -13.77
N GLN A 303 18.41 14.06 -12.57
CA GLN A 303 19.74 13.56 -12.26
C GLN A 303 20.12 12.34 -13.10
N GLU A 304 19.21 11.37 -13.30
CA GLU A 304 19.48 10.20 -14.16
C GLU A 304 19.65 10.60 -15.64
N LYS A 305 18.82 11.51 -16.16
CA LYS A 305 18.96 12.05 -17.52
C LYS A 305 20.31 12.75 -17.73
N ALA A 306 20.73 13.55 -16.75
CA ALA A 306 22.01 14.25 -16.79
C ALA A 306 23.18 13.26 -16.78
N ARG A 307 23.10 12.21 -15.95
CA ARG A 307 24.09 11.11 -15.91
C ARG A 307 24.21 10.40 -17.26
N GLN A 308 23.10 10.03 -17.89
CA GLN A 308 23.08 9.37 -19.21
C GLN A 308 23.68 10.24 -20.33
N LYS A 309 23.59 11.57 -20.20
CA LYS A 309 24.14 12.54 -21.16
C LYS A 309 25.53 13.07 -20.79
N ASN A 310 26.13 12.60 -19.70
CA ASN A 310 27.36 13.17 -19.11
C ASN A 310 27.28 14.70 -18.89
N GLN A 311 26.12 15.19 -18.43
CA GLN A 311 25.84 16.59 -18.14
C GLN A 311 25.84 16.83 -16.62
N SER A 312 26.41 17.95 -16.17
CA SER A 312 26.41 18.38 -14.76
C SER A 312 26.47 19.91 -14.69
N PRO A 313 25.65 20.57 -13.84
CA PRO A 313 24.64 19.99 -12.94
C PRO A 313 23.41 19.43 -13.69
N PRO A 314 22.58 18.60 -13.03
CA PRO A 314 21.27 18.21 -13.58
C PRO A 314 20.38 19.41 -13.87
N GLU A 315 19.41 19.23 -14.77
CA GLU A 315 18.34 20.20 -14.99
C GLU A 315 17.54 20.40 -13.69
N ASN A 316 17.12 21.63 -13.42
CA ASN A 316 16.25 21.90 -12.28
C ASN A 316 14.93 21.12 -12.40
N PRO A 317 14.47 20.42 -11.34
CA PRO A 317 13.29 19.56 -11.39
C PRO A 317 12.01 20.31 -11.78
N LEU A 318 11.85 21.57 -11.39
CA LEU A 318 10.69 22.38 -11.78
C LEU A 318 10.72 22.72 -13.27
N ASN A 319 11.90 22.98 -13.85
CA ASN A 319 12.03 23.19 -15.30
C ASN A 319 11.67 21.92 -16.07
N LEU A 320 12.12 20.75 -15.60
CA LEU A 320 11.73 19.46 -16.16
C LEU A 320 10.20 19.27 -16.11
N LEU A 321 9.57 19.51 -14.96
CA LEU A 321 8.12 19.41 -14.76
C LEU A 321 7.36 20.39 -15.67
N LYS A 322 7.86 21.62 -15.82
CA LYS A 322 7.29 22.61 -16.73
C LYS A 322 7.36 22.16 -18.19
N SER A 323 8.47 21.53 -18.59
CA SER A 323 8.66 21.02 -19.96
C SER A 323 7.66 19.93 -20.35
N ILE A 324 7.20 19.14 -19.37
CA ILE A 324 6.19 18.09 -19.55
C ILE A 324 4.75 18.59 -19.28
N GLY A 325 4.55 19.90 -19.11
CA GLY A 325 3.22 20.52 -19.03
C GLY A 325 2.61 20.64 -17.64
N VAL A 326 3.37 20.38 -16.58
CA VAL A 326 2.94 20.64 -15.19
C VAL A 326 2.98 22.13 -14.89
N ASN A 327 1.97 22.66 -14.21
CA ASN A 327 2.01 24.02 -13.66
C ASN A 327 2.82 23.98 -12.36
N ILE A 328 3.89 24.76 -12.30
CA ILE A 328 4.86 24.71 -11.21
C ILE A 328 4.60 25.71 -10.08
N GLU A 329 3.64 26.62 -10.20
CA GLU A 329 3.42 27.68 -9.19
C GLU A 329 3.15 27.09 -7.80
N GLN A 330 2.30 26.05 -7.74
CA GLN A 330 1.98 25.31 -6.51
C GLN A 330 3.12 24.40 -6.02
N LEU A 331 4.19 24.22 -6.82
CA LEU A 331 5.33 23.35 -6.50
C LEU A 331 6.56 24.12 -5.98
N LEU A 332 6.57 25.46 -6.12
CA LEU A 332 7.71 26.28 -5.70
C LEU A 332 8.08 26.10 -4.21
N PRO A 333 7.13 26.09 -3.26
CA PRO A 333 7.47 25.87 -1.85
C PRO A 333 8.02 24.46 -1.58
N ALA A 334 7.61 23.48 -2.37
CA ALA A 334 7.97 22.09 -2.19
C ALA A 334 9.46 21.82 -2.47
N GLN A 335 10.04 22.49 -3.47
CA GLN A 335 11.48 22.40 -3.72
C GLN A 335 12.29 22.94 -2.54
N GLN A 336 11.91 24.11 -2.01
CA GLN A 336 12.59 24.70 -0.87
C GLN A 336 12.48 23.80 0.37
N ALA A 337 11.29 23.25 0.63
CA ALA A 337 11.08 22.31 1.72
C ALA A 337 12.01 21.09 1.61
N LEU A 338 12.19 20.51 0.41
CA LEU A 338 13.09 19.38 0.25
C LEU A 338 14.57 19.73 0.45
N ILE A 339 15.00 20.95 0.12
CA ILE A 339 16.36 21.46 0.37
C ILE A 339 16.60 21.64 1.87
N ASP A 340 15.68 22.33 2.55
CA ASP A 340 15.77 22.61 3.99
C ASP A 340 15.81 21.33 4.83
N ASN A 341 15.29 20.24 4.25
CA ASN A 341 15.26 18.91 4.85
C ASN A 341 16.30 17.95 4.26
N ASP A 342 17.24 18.43 3.44
CA ASP A 342 18.34 17.65 2.85
C ASP A 342 17.91 16.40 2.07
N PHE A 343 16.65 16.36 1.61
CA PHE A 343 16.25 15.41 0.58
C PHE A 343 16.89 15.79 -0.75
N LEU A 344 17.06 17.10 -0.96
CA LEU A 344 17.79 17.67 -2.09
C LEU A 344 19.05 18.42 -1.63
N ASP A 345 20.00 18.57 -2.55
CA ASP A 345 21.18 19.42 -2.35
C ASP A 345 20.83 20.91 -2.27
N ALA A 346 21.80 21.76 -1.89
CA ALA A 346 21.59 23.19 -1.71
C ALA A 346 21.05 23.91 -2.96
N ASP A 347 21.35 23.38 -4.15
CA ASP A 347 20.86 23.91 -5.42
C ASP A 347 19.46 23.37 -5.79
N GLY A 348 18.93 22.40 -5.04
CA GLY A 348 17.63 21.77 -5.24
C GLY A 348 17.54 20.85 -6.47
N ASN A 349 18.68 20.42 -7.02
CA ASN A 349 18.74 19.74 -8.32
C ASN A 349 19.17 18.27 -8.21
N ARG A 350 19.65 17.83 -7.05
CA ARG A 350 20.07 16.45 -6.81
C ARG A 350 19.43 15.88 -5.58
N VAL A 351 19.08 14.60 -5.64
CA VAL A 351 18.74 13.82 -4.46
C VAL A 351 20.00 13.59 -3.64
N THR A 352 20.00 14.00 -2.38
CA THR A 352 21.18 13.98 -1.50
C THR A 352 21.72 12.57 -1.29
N ILE A 353 20.81 11.59 -1.13
CA ILE A 353 21.16 10.19 -0.90
C ILE A 353 20.94 9.40 -2.20
N GLU A 354 22.03 9.04 -2.86
CA GLU A 354 21.99 8.34 -4.15
C GLU A 354 21.22 7.01 -4.09
N PHE A 355 21.28 6.32 -2.96
CA PHE A 355 20.50 5.10 -2.70
C PHE A 355 18.98 5.35 -2.75
N VAL A 356 18.52 6.49 -2.21
CA VAL A 356 17.11 6.92 -2.27
C VAL A 356 16.73 7.29 -3.71
N ARG A 357 17.63 7.88 -4.50
CA ARG A 357 17.40 8.14 -5.92
C ARG A 357 17.08 6.87 -6.70
N HIS A 358 17.87 5.80 -6.51
CA HIS A 358 17.61 4.51 -7.15
C HIS A 358 16.25 3.94 -6.75
N TRP A 359 15.91 4.02 -5.47
CA TRP A 359 14.59 3.61 -4.97
C TRP A 359 13.44 4.41 -5.60
N LEU A 360 13.54 5.74 -5.69
CA LEU A 360 12.54 6.59 -6.35
C LEU A 360 12.32 6.19 -7.82
N LEU A 361 13.41 5.97 -8.56
CA LEU A 361 13.31 5.59 -9.97
C LEU A 361 12.68 4.21 -10.18
N LYS A 362 12.89 3.27 -9.25
CA LYS A 362 12.38 1.90 -9.34
C LYS A 362 10.92 1.80 -8.92
N TYR A 363 10.52 2.44 -7.82
CA TYR A 363 9.21 2.23 -7.20
C TYR A 363 8.23 3.41 -7.36
N TYR A 364 8.72 4.62 -7.65
CA TYR A 364 7.88 5.83 -7.78
C TYR A 364 8.13 6.54 -9.11
N PRO A 365 7.70 5.95 -10.24
CA PRO A 365 7.84 6.56 -11.55
C PRO A 365 7.25 7.96 -11.56
N LEU A 366 8.02 8.94 -12.06
CA LEU A 366 7.62 10.35 -12.09
C LEU A 366 6.23 10.58 -12.68
N GLN A 367 5.85 9.84 -13.73
CA GLN A 367 4.53 9.99 -14.34
C GLN A 367 3.40 9.67 -13.35
N SER A 368 3.55 8.62 -12.54
CA SER A 368 2.56 8.23 -11.54
C SER A 368 2.42 9.31 -10.45
N GLU A 369 3.55 9.85 -9.98
CA GLU A 369 3.56 10.92 -8.99
C GLU A 369 2.92 12.20 -9.52
N ILE A 370 3.15 12.55 -10.79
CA ILE A 370 2.53 13.74 -11.41
C ILE A 370 1.01 13.65 -11.36
N TRP A 371 0.41 12.49 -11.65
CA TRP A 371 -1.05 12.34 -11.65
C TRP A 371 -1.69 12.58 -10.28
N GLU A 372 -0.94 12.43 -9.19
CA GLU A 372 -1.44 12.74 -7.84
C GLU A 372 -1.69 14.24 -7.64
N LEU A 373 -1.06 15.13 -8.42
CA LEU A 373 -1.29 16.58 -8.36
C LEU A 373 -2.73 16.98 -8.69
N GLU A 374 -3.50 16.10 -9.33
CA GLU A 374 -4.91 16.32 -9.58
C GLU A 374 -5.73 16.43 -8.28
N LYS A 375 -5.25 15.79 -7.20
CA LYS A 375 -5.94 15.68 -5.90
C LYS A 375 -5.62 16.81 -4.91
N LEU A 376 -4.92 17.87 -5.34
CA LEU A 376 -4.46 18.93 -4.44
C LEU A 376 -5.59 19.78 -3.86
N ASP A 377 -6.71 19.89 -4.57
CA ASP A 377 -7.82 20.76 -4.20
C ASP A 377 -9.16 20.00 -4.33
N PRO A 378 -9.77 19.60 -3.20
CA PRO A 378 -11.07 18.92 -3.20
C PRO A 378 -12.20 19.78 -3.79
N GLU A 379 -12.10 21.11 -3.73
CA GLU A 379 -13.07 22.00 -4.36
C GLU A 379 -12.96 21.93 -5.89
N ALA A 380 -11.74 21.79 -6.43
CA ALA A 380 -11.54 21.57 -7.85
C ALA A 380 -12.23 20.28 -8.35
N ASP A 381 -12.14 19.18 -7.58
CA ASP A 381 -12.83 17.91 -7.89
C ASP A 381 -14.37 18.08 -7.88
N TYR A 382 -14.90 18.86 -6.93
CA TYR A 382 -16.32 19.20 -6.90
C TYR A 382 -16.77 19.91 -8.19
N TYR A 383 -16.01 20.89 -8.68
CA TYR A 383 -16.33 21.59 -9.93
C TYR A 383 -16.18 20.68 -11.15
N TYR A 384 -15.19 19.78 -11.16
CA TYR A 384 -15.04 18.77 -12.21
C TYR A 384 -16.25 17.83 -12.30
N GLU A 385 -16.75 17.33 -11.16
CA GLU A 385 -17.94 16.48 -11.15
C GLU A 385 -19.21 17.23 -11.55
N ARG A 386 -19.35 18.49 -11.15
CA ARG A 386 -20.43 19.35 -11.65
C ARG A 386 -20.37 19.52 -13.17
N ALA A 387 -19.19 19.74 -13.72
CA ALA A 387 -19.01 19.83 -15.16
C ALA A 387 -19.42 18.53 -15.88
N ASN A 388 -19.09 17.36 -15.31
CA ASN A 388 -19.54 16.05 -15.83
C ASN A 388 -21.06 15.92 -15.83
N ILE A 389 -21.75 16.40 -14.80
CA ILE A 389 -23.22 16.42 -14.74
C ILE A 389 -23.80 17.30 -15.86
N TRP A 390 -23.25 18.50 -16.06
CA TRP A 390 -23.71 19.42 -17.10
C TRP A 390 -23.43 18.92 -18.51
N ARG A 391 -22.28 18.27 -18.73
CA ARG A 391 -21.95 17.55 -19.96
C ARG A 391 -22.99 16.48 -20.29
N ASN A 392 -23.39 15.68 -19.31
CA ASN A 392 -24.44 14.66 -19.48
C ASN A 392 -25.82 15.28 -19.80
N ARG A 393 -26.09 16.48 -19.29
CA ARG A 393 -27.28 17.28 -19.60
C ARG A 393 -27.17 18.05 -20.92
N ARG A 394 -26.04 17.93 -21.64
CA ARG A 394 -25.75 18.64 -22.89
C ARG A 394 -25.85 20.17 -22.77
N ASN A 395 -25.58 20.72 -21.58
CA ASN A 395 -25.53 22.17 -21.35
C ASN A 395 -24.07 22.63 -21.42
N ILE A 396 -23.67 23.14 -22.60
CA ILE A 396 -22.27 23.45 -22.92
C ILE A 396 -21.76 24.63 -22.08
N ASP A 397 -22.56 25.66 -21.87
CA ASP A 397 -22.13 26.85 -21.12
C ASP A 397 -21.75 26.51 -19.68
N ASN A 398 -22.59 25.71 -19.01
CA ASN A 398 -22.30 25.25 -17.66
C ASN A 398 -21.17 24.21 -17.63
N GLU A 399 -21.08 23.30 -18.60
CA GLU A 399 -19.95 22.37 -18.73
C GLU A 399 -18.62 23.14 -18.78
N LEU A 400 -18.48 24.09 -19.71
CA LEU A 400 -17.27 24.90 -19.88
C LEU A 400 -16.98 25.79 -18.67
N HIS A 401 -18.00 26.33 -18.00
CA HIS A 401 -17.81 27.14 -16.80
C HIS A 401 -17.22 26.31 -15.66
N HIS A 402 -17.80 25.16 -15.33
CA HIS A 402 -17.38 24.38 -14.18
C HIS A 402 -16.02 23.70 -14.41
N TYR A 403 -15.72 23.23 -15.63
CA TYR A 403 -14.37 22.74 -15.93
C TYR A 403 -13.31 23.85 -15.85
N ARG A 404 -13.65 25.11 -16.18
CA ARG A 404 -12.74 26.24 -15.95
C ARG A 404 -12.50 26.50 -14.48
N MET A 405 -13.55 26.53 -13.66
CA MET A 405 -13.42 26.68 -12.20
C MET A 405 -12.50 25.60 -11.60
N ALA A 406 -12.65 24.35 -12.03
CA ALA A 406 -11.77 23.26 -11.59
C ALA A 406 -10.29 23.53 -11.91
N LEU A 407 -9.98 24.06 -13.09
CA LEU A 407 -8.61 24.41 -13.47
C LEU A 407 -8.09 25.72 -12.86
N GLU A 408 -8.98 26.64 -12.50
CA GLU A 408 -8.61 27.85 -11.77
C GLU A 408 -8.19 27.54 -10.33
N LEU A 409 -8.91 26.63 -9.67
CA LEU A 409 -8.60 26.14 -8.33
C LEU A 409 -7.38 25.22 -8.31
N ASN A 410 -7.37 24.22 -9.19
CA ASN A 410 -6.23 23.34 -9.38
C ASN A 410 -5.78 23.36 -10.86
N PRO A 411 -4.77 24.17 -11.20
CA PRO A 411 -4.19 24.18 -12.54
C PRO A 411 -3.66 22.81 -12.95
N ASN A 412 -3.30 21.92 -12.03
CA ASN A 412 -2.83 20.57 -12.29
C ASN A 412 -3.95 19.50 -12.27
N HIS A 413 -5.23 19.89 -12.31
CA HIS A 413 -6.34 18.94 -12.49
C HIS A 413 -6.39 18.43 -13.93
N PHE A 414 -5.62 17.38 -14.22
CA PHE A 414 -5.40 16.93 -15.59
C PHE A 414 -6.67 16.39 -16.26
N SER A 415 -7.57 15.72 -15.55
CA SER A 415 -8.84 15.27 -16.16
C SER A 415 -9.71 16.45 -16.57
N ALA A 416 -9.82 17.49 -15.74
CA ALA A 416 -10.49 18.73 -16.12
C ALA A 416 -9.81 19.38 -17.34
N LEU A 417 -8.48 19.40 -17.40
CA LEU A 417 -7.72 19.90 -18.56
C LEU A 417 -8.08 19.16 -19.86
N PHE A 418 -8.04 17.82 -19.84
CA PHE A 418 -8.40 17.02 -21.01
C PHE A 418 -9.87 17.23 -21.42
N ARG A 419 -10.78 17.30 -20.45
CA ARG A 419 -12.22 17.46 -20.71
C ARG A 419 -12.57 18.84 -21.22
N LEU A 420 -11.98 19.89 -20.65
CA LEU A 420 -12.19 21.26 -21.11
C LEU A 420 -11.68 21.45 -22.54
N ALA A 421 -10.49 20.91 -22.86
CA ALA A 421 -9.94 20.93 -24.21
C ALA A 421 -10.88 20.22 -25.21
N GLU A 422 -11.41 19.05 -24.83
CA GLU A 422 -12.37 18.28 -25.62
C GLU A 422 -13.68 19.07 -25.84
N ALA A 423 -14.20 19.72 -24.80
CA ALA A 423 -15.43 20.50 -24.86
C ALA A 423 -15.28 21.72 -25.78
N TYR A 424 -14.19 22.49 -25.66
CA TYR A 424 -13.92 23.61 -26.56
C TYR A 424 -13.77 23.17 -28.02
N ARG A 425 -13.08 22.06 -28.28
CA ARG A 425 -12.93 21.52 -29.63
C ARG A 425 -14.28 21.13 -30.23
N LYS A 426 -15.14 20.44 -29.46
CA LYS A 426 -16.50 20.05 -29.89
C LYS A 426 -17.37 21.28 -30.16
N ASN A 427 -17.17 22.36 -29.42
CA ASN A 427 -17.86 23.63 -29.63
C ASN A 427 -17.22 24.52 -30.72
N GLN A 428 -16.24 24.00 -31.48
CA GLN A 428 -15.50 24.72 -32.52
C GLN A 428 -14.75 25.97 -32.04
N GLN A 429 -14.52 26.08 -30.72
CA GLN A 429 -13.66 27.09 -30.10
C GLN A 429 -12.21 26.63 -30.18
N PHE A 430 -11.68 26.60 -31.41
CA PHE A 430 -10.41 25.96 -31.70
C PHE A 430 -9.19 26.71 -31.14
N GLN A 431 -9.31 28.01 -30.87
CA GLN A 431 -8.21 28.78 -30.28
C GLN A 431 -7.95 28.33 -28.83
N GLU A 432 -9.00 28.31 -28.01
CA GLU A 432 -8.97 27.87 -26.62
C GLU A 432 -8.62 26.38 -26.52
N ALA A 433 -9.21 25.55 -27.39
CA ALA A 433 -8.91 24.12 -27.44
C ALA A 433 -7.43 23.86 -27.74
N LYS A 434 -6.83 24.59 -28.70
CA LYS A 434 -5.42 24.46 -29.04
C LYS A 434 -4.51 24.77 -27.86
N GLU A 435 -4.78 25.82 -27.09
CA GLU A 435 -3.96 26.22 -25.95
C GLU A 435 -3.97 25.14 -24.85
N LEU A 436 -5.15 24.60 -24.54
CA LEU A 436 -5.27 23.52 -23.55
C LEU A 436 -4.67 22.21 -24.05
N TYR A 437 -4.86 21.87 -25.33
CA TYR A 437 -4.28 20.67 -25.92
C TYR A 437 -2.76 20.74 -26.05
N ASP A 438 -2.14 21.91 -26.22
CA ASP A 438 -0.68 22.06 -26.18
C ASP A 438 -0.11 21.57 -24.84
N ARG A 439 -0.76 21.97 -23.75
CA ARG A 439 -0.40 21.53 -22.40
C ARG A 439 -0.74 20.06 -22.18
N ALA A 440 -1.94 19.63 -22.56
CA ALA A 440 -2.40 18.25 -22.39
C ALA A 440 -1.52 17.24 -23.17
N TYR A 441 -1.01 17.64 -24.34
CA TYR A 441 -0.11 16.84 -25.17
C TYR A 441 1.26 16.63 -24.51
N LYS A 442 1.78 17.63 -23.79
CA LYS A 442 3.03 17.48 -23.02
C LYS A 442 2.88 16.49 -21.87
N ILE A 443 1.71 16.45 -21.22
CA ILE A 443 1.40 15.55 -20.10
C ILE A 443 1.14 14.11 -20.56
N ASN A 444 0.30 13.92 -21.58
CA ASN A 444 0.02 12.61 -22.15
C ASN A 444 -0.15 12.73 -23.67
N PRO A 445 0.95 12.56 -24.43
CA PRO A 445 0.94 12.68 -25.89
C PRO A 445 -0.06 11.72 -26.53
N GLN A 446 -0.14 10.48 -26.05
CA GLN A 446 -1.01 9.44 -26.63
C GLN A 446 -2.49 9.83 -26.52
N ARG A 447 -2.93 10.34 -25.35
CA ARG A 447 -4.32 10.74 -25.11
C ARG A 447 -4.71 12.03 -25.85
N ALA A 448 -3.80 13.00 -25.93
CA ALA A 448 -4.11 14.32 -26.50
C ALA A 448 -3.84 14.45 -28.01
N LYS A 449 -3.08 13.54 -28.64
CA LYS A 449 -2.60 13.69 -30.03
C LYS A 449 -3.70 14.08 -31.01
N GLU A 450 -4.77 13.28 -31.09
CA GLU A 450 -5.85 13.49 -32.08
C GLU A 450 -6.57 14.82 -31.85
N GLY A 451 -6.98 15.08 -30.60
CA GLY A 451 -7.64 16.33 -30.23
C GLY A 451 -6.78 17.57 -30.48
N TYR A 452 -5.45 17.46 -30.29
CA TYR A 452 -4.53 18.55 -30.56
C TYR A 452 -4.40 18.83 -32.06
N ILE A 453 -4.21 17.79 -32.88
CA ILE A 453 -4.16 17.91 -34.34
C ILE A 453 -5.43 18.57 -34.88
N GLU A 454 -6.60 18.08 -34.45
CA GLU A 454 -7.88 18.63 -34.88
C GLU A 454 -8.06 20.10 -34.48
N SER A 455 -7.63 20.46 -33.27
CA SER A 455 -7.72 21.85 -32.79
C SER A 455 -6.77 22.78 -33.55
N LEU A 456 -5.55 22.31 -33.89
CA LEU A 456 -4.61 23.07 -34.72
C LEU A 456 -5.14 23.28 -36.14
N LEU A 457 -5.70 22.24 -36.77
CA LEU A 457 -6.30 22.33 -38.10
C LEU A 457 -7.51 23.27 -38.10
N GLY A 458 -8.41 23.13 -37.13
CA GLY A 458 -9.59 24.00 -36.99
C GLY A 458 -9.22 25.46 -36.76
N TYR A 459 -8.20 25.72 -35.93
CA TYR A 459 -7.69 27.08 -35.70
C TYR A 459 -7.05 27.67 -36.96
N GLY A 460 -6.24 26.91 -37.68
CA GLY A 460 -5.69 27.34 -38.96
C GLY A 460 -6.78 27.70 -39.98
N ASP A 461 -7.83 26.88 -40.07
CA ASP A 461 -8.95 27.11 -40.98
C ASP A 461 -9.74 28.37 -40.60
N HIS A 462 -9.93 28.63 -39.30
CA HIS A 462 -10.52 29.88 -38.81
C HIS A 462 -9.68 31.12 -39.22
N LEU A 463 -8.35 31.04 -39.12
CA LEU A 463 -7.46 32.12 -39.56
C LEU A 463 -7.53 32.37 -41.07
N ILE A 464 -7.67 31.32 -41.88
CA ILE A 464 -7.86 31.44 -43.34
C ILE A 464 -9.16 32.16 -43.68
N GLN A 465 -10.25 31.86 -42.96
CA GLN A 465 -11.56 32.47 -43.18
C GLN A 465 -11.62 33.93 -42.71
N THR A 466 -10.74 34.33 -41.79
CA THR A 466 -10.73 35.68 -41.24
C THR A 466 -10.15 36.68 -42.24
N LYS A 467 -10.98 37.63 -42.70
CA LYS A 467 -10.62 38.60 -43.75
C LYS A 467 -9.34 39.38 -43.42
N GLY A 468 -8.39 39.41 -44.36
CA GLY A 468 -7.16 40.19 -44.27
C GLY A 468 -5.99 39.50 -43.55
N TRP A 469 -6.18 38.30 -42.99
CA TRP A 469 -5.12 37.60 -42.26
C TRP A 469 -4.07 36.95 -43.16
N ILE A 470 -4.48 36.38 -44.30
CA ILE A 470 -3.57 35.80 -45.28
C ILE A 470 -2.63 36.88 -45.83
N GLU A 471 -3.14 38.08 -46.11
CA GLU A 471 -2.36 39.17 -46.68
C GLU A 471 -1.43 39.85 -45.66
N LYS A 472 -1.86 39.95 -44.40
CA LYS A 472 -1.13 40.70 -43.35
C LYS A 472 -0.25 39.84 -42.45
N LYS A 473 -0.58 38.56 -42.27
CA LYS A 473 -0.04 37.69 -41.20
C LYS A 473 0.18 36.25 -41.67
N LEU A 474 0.60 36.06 -42.93
CA LEU A 474 0.74 34.73 -43.54
C LEU A 474 1.55 33.72 -42.72
N SER A 475 2.63 34.15 -42.07
CA SER A 475 3.44 33.28 -41.20
C SER A 475 2.65 32.74 -40.00
N LEU A 476 1.77 33.55 -39.40
CA LEU A 476 0.91 33.11 -38.30
C LEU A 476 -0.18 32.14 -38.79
N VAL A 477 -0.66 32.29 -40.03
CA VAL A 477 -1.64 31.39 -40.63
C VAL A 477 -1.03 30.02 -40.97
N LYS A 478 0.26 29.97 -41.34
CA LYS A 478 0.97 28.71 -41.63
C LYS A 478 1.28 27.90 -40.39
N LYS A 479 1.61 28.57 -39.28
CA LYS A 479 2.11 27.96 -38.03
C LYS A 479 1.28 26.77 -37.50
N PRO A 480 -0.07 26.80 -37.43
CA PRO A 480 -0.83 25.66 -36.95
C PRO A 480 -0.64 24.39 -37.79
N TYR A 481 -0.54 24.52 -39.11
CA TYR A 481 -0.32 23.39 -40.01
C TYR A 481 1.11 22.86 -39.93
N GLU A 482 2.09 23.74 -39.74
CA GLU A 482 3.49 23.34 -39.50
C GLU A 482 3.61 22.51 -38.21
N MET A 483 2.96 22.96 -37.13
CA MET A 483 2.89 22.22 -35.86
C MET A 483 2.21 20.85 -36.01
N VAL A 484 1.18 20.73 -36.85
CA VAL A 484 0.56 19.42 -37.15
C VAL A 484 1.57 18.48 -37.80
N LEU A 485 2.43 18.97 -38.69
CA LEU A 485 3.48 18.15 -39.33
C LEU A 485 4.63 17.79 -38.39
N GLU A 486 4.87 18.59 -37.35
CA GLU A 486 5.80 18.22 -36.26
C GLU A 486 5.25 17.04 -35.43
N ILE A 487 3.93 16.98 -35.22
CA ILE A 487 3.25 15.89 -34.49
C ILE A 487 3.01 14.66 -35.38
N GLU A 488 2.65 14.90 -36.64
CA GLU A 488 2.29 13.88 -37.63
C GLU A 488 2.75 14.31 -39.04
N SER A 489 3.97 13.90 -39.38
CA SER A 489 4.67 14.32 -40.61
C SER A 489 3.95 14.00 -41.93
N ASN A 490 3.05 13.01 -41.94
CA ASN A 490 2.28 12.59 -43.12
C ASN A 490 0.82 13.08 -43.12
N ASN A 491 0.47 14.06 -42.28
CA ASN A 491 -0.89 14.59 -42.23
C ASN A 491 -1.27 15.31 -43.54
N THR A 492 -2.13 14.67 -44.35
CA THR A 492 -2.50 15.13 -45.69
C THR A 492 -3.22 16.48 -45.66
N LYS A 493 -4.10 16.70 -44.67
CA LYS A 493 -4.85 17.95 -44.51
C LYS A 493 -3.90 19.13 -44.30
N ALA A 494 -2.90 18.99 -43.44
CA ALA A 494 -1.90 20.04 -43.20
C ALA A 494 -1.04 20.33 -44.43
N LEU A 495 -0.58 19.29 -45.14
CA LEU A 495 0.21 19.44 -46.37
C LEU A 495 -0.55 20.18 -47.48
N GLU A 496 -1.83 19.84 -47.69
CA GLU A 496 -2.69 20.50 -48.67
C GLU A 496 -2.90 21.98 -48.34
N LYS A 497 -3.16 22.30 -47.07
CA LYS A 497 -3.35 23.68 -46.60
C LYS A 497 -2.06 24.50 -46.75
N LEU A 498 -0.89 23.95 -46.41
CA LEU A 498 0.39 24.63 -46.62
C LEU A 498 0.69 24.85 -48.10
N LYS A 499 0.36 23.89 -48.98
CA LYS A 499 0.48 24.07 -50.44
C LYS A 499 -0.41 25.22 -50.94
N TYR A 500 -1.66 25.27 -50.49
CA TYR A 500 -2.58 26.38 -50.79
C TYR A 500 -2.01 27.74 -50.32
N LEU A 501 -1.48 27.81 -49.10
CA LEU A 501 -0.91 29.05 -48.54
C LEU A 501 0.37 29.49 -49.25
N ARG A 502 1.23 28.56 -49.68
CA ARG A 502 2.42 28.87 -50.50
C ARG A 502 2.05 29.51 -51.84
N ALA A 503 0.97 29.07 -52.47
CA ALA A 503 0.48 29.68 -53.72
C ALA A 503 -0.02 31.12 -53.54
N LYS A 504 -0.24 31.59 -52.30
CA LYS A 504 -0.66 32.96 -51.96
C LYS A 504 0.53 33.85 -51.54
N GLU A 505 1.75 33.31 -51.44
CA GLU A 505 2.94 34.13 -51.24
C GLU A 505 3.19 34.99 -52.48
N LYS A 506 3.07 36.32 -52.32
CA LYS A 506 3.53 37.24 -53.36
C LYS A 506 5.03 37.03 -53.57
N PRO A 507 5.52 36.98 -54.83
CA PRO A 507 6.96 37.06 -55.06
C PRO A 507 7.47 38.38 -54.46
N ARG A 508 8.43 38.29 -53.54
CA ARG A 508 9.15 39.50 -53.09
C ARG A 508 9.95 40.03 -54.28
N ASN A 509 9.46 41.09 -54.92
CA ASN A 509 10.30 41.95 -55.74
C ASN A 509 11.34 42.60 -54.84
N ILE A 510 12.55 42.05 -54.85
CA ILE A 510 13.73 42.71 -54.31
C ILE A 510 14.09 43.79 -55.34
N SER A 511 13.66 45.03 -55.11
CA SER A 511 14.20 46.18 -55.83
C SER A 511 15.62 46.43 -55.32
N VAL A 512 16.59 46.00 -56.10
CA VAL A 512 18.00 46.31 -55.88
C VAL A 512 18.26 47.74 -56.39
N SER A 513 18.36 48.72 -55.48
CA SER A 513 18.98 50.00 -55.81
C SER A 513 20.49 49.90 -55.59
N HIS A 514 21.26 49.85 -56.68
CA HIS A 514 22.72 50.03 -56.63
C HIS A 514 23.06 51.52 -56.57
N GLY A 515 23.56 51.97 -55.41
CA GLY A 515 24.17 53.28 -55.20
C GLY A 515 25.35 53.17 -54.24
N LYS A 516 26.56 53.00 -54.80
CA LYS A 516 27.93 53.15 -54.25
C LYS A 516 27.99 53.80 -52.84
N LYS A 517 28.69 53.32 -51.79
CA LYS A 517 30.14 53.00 -51.64
C LYS A 517 30.40 52.60 -50.15
N SER A 518 31.39 51.72 -49.92
CA SER A 518 32.11 51.36 -48.65
C SER A 518 31.29 50.86 -47.45
N GLN A 519 31.64 49.82 -46.68
CA GLN A 519 32.94 49.21 -46.35
C GLN A 519 32.70 47.81 -45.69
N GLN A 520 33.54 46.81 -46.04
CA GLN A 520 33.98 45.62 -45.25
C GLN A 520 32.91 44.63 -44.71
N ILE A 521 32.96 43.28 -44.82
CA ILE A 521 34.01 42.22 -44.89
C ILE A 521 33.33 40.89 -45.37
N PRO A 522 34.05 39.86 -45.88
CA PRO A 522 33.58 38.89 -46.86
C PRO A 522 32.86 37.67 -46.25
N ILE A 523 32.10 36.86 -47.00
CA ILE A 523 32.55 35.55 -47.53
C ILE A 523 31.60 35.10 -48.67
N ARG A 524 32.21 34.70 -49.80
CA ARG A 524 31.74 33.77 -50.84
C ARG A 524 32.95 32.85 -51.07
N LEU A 525 32.90 31.57 -51.43
CA LEU A 525 31.92 30.60 -51.91
C LEU A 525 32.68 29.24 -51.86
N VAL A 526 32.01 28.12 -52.13
CA VAL A 526 32.42 27.01 -53.07
C VAL A 526 31.65 25.75 -52.64
N VAL A 527 30.54 25.38 -53.29
CA VAL A 527 30.30 24.64 -54.55
C VAL A 527 30.03 23.14 -54.29
N LEU A 528 28.96 22.67 -54.95
CA LEU A 528 28.47 21.29 -55.14
C LEU A 528 29.59 20.34 -55.67
N THR A 529 29.51 19.00 -55.67
CA THR A 529 28.49 18.12 -56.29
C THR A 529 28.72 16.63 -55.96
N ALA A 530 27.61 15.94 -55.68
CA ALA A 530 27.16 14.62 -56.15
C ALA A 530 27.98 13.33 -55.88
N ILE A 531 27.28 12.26 -55.45
CA ILE A 531 26.98 11.04 -56.26
C ILE A 531 26.10 10.01 -55.50
N LEU A 532 24.99 9.62 -56.15
CA LEU A 532 24.28 8.31 -56.25
C LEU A 532 24.11 7.39 -55.03
N ALA A 533 22.85 7.07 -54.66
CA ALA A 533 22.16 5.78 -54.93
C ALA A 533 20.88 5.60 -54.07
N VAL A 534 19.88 4.96 -54.65
CA VAL A 534 18.44 4.76 -54.32
C VAL A 534 18.21 3.25 -54.03
N PRO A 535 17.06 2.63 -53.64
CA PRO A 535 15.76 2.99 -52.98
C PRO A 535 15.47 2.11 -51.70
N MET A 536 14.52 2.41 -50.80
CA MET A 536 13.06 2.06 -50.76
C MET A 536 12.68 0.59 -51.09
N LEU A 537 11.99 -0.13 -50.17
CA LEU A 537 10.67 -0.82 -50.33
C LEU A 537 10.42 -1.95 -49.27
N ILE A 538 9.24 -1.85 -48.59
CA ILE A 538 8.20 -2.89 -48.30
C ILE A 538 8.63 -4.21 -47.59
N GLY A 539 7.96 -4.76 -46.58
CA GLY A 539 6.61 -4.58 -46.05
C GLY A 539 6.23 -5.63 -44.99
N ILE A 540 4.93 -5.70 -44.74
CA ILE A 540 4.19 -6.49 -43.75
C ILE A 540 4.37 -8.01 -43.92
N GLY A 541 4.52 -8.76 -42.82
CA GLY A 541 3.81 -10.04 -42.64
C GLY A 541 4.57 -11.26 -42.06
N ILE A 542 4.03 -11.75 -40.92
CA ILE A 542 3.65 -13.18 -40.68
C ILE A 542 4.71 -14.16 -40.13
N PHE A 543 4.49 -14.56 -38.87
CA PHE A 543 4.20 -15.94 -38.41
C PHE A 543 5.21 -17.10 -38.70
N LEU A 544 5.66 -17.71 -37.58
CA LEU A 544 6.01 -19.13 -37.35
C LEU A 544 7.13 -19.87 -38.13
N GLY A 545 8.09 -20.37 -37.33
CA GLY A 545 8.66 -21.73 -37.37
C GLY A 545 9.92 -21.95 -38.22
N LEU A 546 10.88 -22.83 -37.90
CA LEU A 546 11.06 -23.81 -36.82
C LEU A 546 12.49 -24.42 -36.99
N GLN A 547 13.10 -24.82 -35.87
CA GLN A 547 13.98 -26.01 -35.66
C GLN A 547 15.50 -26.02 -35.99
N PHE A 548 16.27 -26.08 -34.88
CA PHE A 548 17.24 -27.13 -34.46
C PHE A 548 18.32 -27.68 -35.41
N GLN A 549 19.58 -27.61 -34.96
CA GLN A 549 20.31 -28.83 -34.53
C GLN A 549 21.48 -28.55 -33.58
N GLN A 550 21.68 -29.51 -32.66
CA GLN A 550 22.54 -29.54 -31.48
C GLN A 550 24.01 -29.88 -31.79
N ASN A 551 24.91 -29.56 -30.84
CA ASN A 551 25.63 -30.62 -30.11
C ASN A 551 26.13 -30.16 -28.73
N SER A 552 26.11 -31.13 -27.82
CA SER A 552 26.26 -31.11 -26.37
C SER A 552 27.71 -31.08 -25.88
N ASP A 553 27.95 -30.46 -24.71
CA ASP A 553 28.49 -31.15 -23.52
C ASP A 553 28.59 -30.20 -22.31
N TYR A 554 28.55 -30.81 -21.12
CA TYR A 554 28.73 -30.27 -19.75
C TYR A 554 27.48 -30.02 -18.87
N SER A 555 27.01 -31.11 -18.25
CA SER A 555 27.10 -31.36 -16.79
C SER A 555 26.69 -30.23 -15.81
N SER A 556 25.48 -30.41 -15.25
CA SER A 556 25.02 -30.07 -13.88
C SER A 556 25.70 -28.93 -13.10
N GLY A 557 24.94 -27.86 -12.89
CA GLY A 557 25.14 -26.90 -11.81
C GLY A 557 23.88 -26.06 -11.62
N LYS A 558 22.93 -26.54 -10.80
CA LYS A 558 21.74 -25.80 -10.40
C LYS A 558 22.15 -24.46 -9.78
N SER A 559 21.68 -23.34 -10.34
CA SER A 559 21.88 -21.99 -9.83
C SER A 559 20.66 -21.53 -9.02
N ASN A 560 20.92 -20.91 -7.87
CA ASN A 560 19.98 -20.40 -6.86
C ASN A 560 19.02 -19.30 -7.37
N GLY A 561 18.00 -19.68 -8.16
CA GLY A 561 16.84 -18.84 -8.48
C GLY A 561 15.55 -19.21 -7.73
N ASP A 562 15.50 -20.37 -7.06
CA ASP A 562 14.25 -20.98 -6.55
C ASP A 562 13.86 -20.60 -5.10
N LEU A 563 14.58 -19.69 -4.42
CA LEU A 563 14.42 -19.51 -2.96
C LEU A 563 13.45 -18.39 -2.52
N GLN A 564 12.89 -17.57 -3.43
CA GLN A 564 11.82 -16.61 -3.09
C GLN A 564 10.40 -17.18 -3.31
N GLU A 565 10.27 -18.26 -4.09
CA GLU A 565 8.98 -18.86 -4.47
C GLU A 565 8.44 -19.84 -3.42
N THR A 566 9.31 -20.38 -2.56
CA THR A 566 8.97 -21.36 -1.52
C THR A 566 8.29 -20.77 -0.27
N GLU A 567 8.28 -19.45 -0.07
CA GLU A 567 7.74 -18.85 1.16
C GLU A 567 6.22 -18.60 1.13
N ARG A 568 5.55 -18.79 -0.02
CA ARG A 568 4.10 -18.53 -0.18
C ARG A 568 3.24 -19.77 -0.31
N PHE A 569 3.85 -20.95 -0.38
CA PHE A 569 3.18 -22.23 -0.57
C PHE A 569 3.61 -23.19 0.52
N SER A 570 2.68 -23.92 1.10
CA SER A 570 3.03 -24.97 2.06
C SER A 570 1.99 -26.09 2.07
N SER A 571 2.47 -27.31 1.95
CA SER A 571 1.75 -28.54 2.28
C SER A 571 2.12 -29.05 3.69
N GLY A 572 3.09 -28.41 4.35
CA GLY A 572 3.64 -28.84 5.64
C GLY A 572 5.11 -28.49 5.80
N GLU A 573 5.74 -27.89 4.80
CA GLU A 573 7.16 -27.53 4.80
C GLU A 573 7.45 -26.30 5.66
N ILE A 574 6.52 -25.34 5.73
CA ILE A 574 6.67 -24.12 6.52
C ILE A 574 5.34 -23.74 7.19
N THR A 575 5.36 -22.92 8.23
CA THR A 575 4.16 -22.22 8.70
C THR A 575 4.01 -20.88 7.97
N LEU A 576 2.79 -20.57 7.55
CA LEU A 576 2.42 -19.28 6.96
C LEU A 576 1.89 -18.28 8.01
N PHE A 577 1.88 -18.65 9.29
CA PHE A 577 1.33 -17.86 10.40
C PHE A 577 2.30 -17.67 11.59
N SER A 578 3.62 -17.75 11.35
CA SER A 578 4.68 -17.73 12.38
C SER A 578 4.61 -16.57 13.38
N ASN A 579 4.19 -15.37 12.94
CA ASN A 579 4.07 -14.19 13.80
C ASN A 579 2.87 -14.24 14.77
N SER A 580 1.99 -15.25 14.65
CA SER A 580 0.73 -15.33 15.43
C SER A 580 0.79 -16.24 16.67
N TYR A 581 1.94 -16.87 16.94
CA TYR A 581 2.07 -17.86 18.00
C TYR A 581 3.11 -17.48 19.06
N GLU A 582 2.91 -18.01 20.28
CA GLU A 582 3.90 -17.96 21.35
C GLU A 582 5.17 -18.72 20.96
N THR A 583 6.33 -18.26 21.45
CA THR A 583 7.67 -18.76 21.08
C THR A 583 7.79 -20.28 21.17
N LYS A 584 7.29 -20.90 22.25
CA LYS A 584 7.37 -22.36 22.42
C LYS A 584 6.47 -23.15 21.47
N TYR A 585 5.31 -22.61 21.11
CA TYR A 585 4.42 -23.25 20.13
C TYR A 585 5.07 -23.20 18.74
N ASN A 586 5.70 -22.05 18.40
CA ASN A 586 6.47 -21.88 17.17
C ASN A 586 7.64 -22.87 17.06
N ASP A 587 8.42 -23.06 18.12
CA ASP A 587 9.55 -24.00 18.11
C ASP A 587 9.09 -25.44 17.82
N ASN A 588 7.99 -25.88 18.46
CA ASN A 588 7.42 -27.20 18.21
C ASN A 588 6.86 -27.33 16.79
N PHE A 589 6.22 -26.28 16.29
CA PHE A 589 5.72 -26.24 14.91
C PHE A 589 6.86 -26.41 13.91
N LEU A 590 7.95 -25.65 14.07
CA LEU A 590 9.12 -25.75 13.20
C LEU A 590 9.73 -27.15 13.20
N ASN A 591 9.75 -27.84 14.34
CA ASN A 591 10.20 -29.23 14.40
C ASN A 591 9.29 -30.15 13.57
N CYS A 592 7.96 -29.99 13.65
CA CYS A 592 7.03 -30.77 12.82
C CYS A 592 7.22 -30.50 11.32
N ASN A 593 7.47 -29.24 10.94
CA ASN A 593 7.81 -28.89 9.55
C ASN A 593 9.09 -29.58 9.08
N GLN A 594 10.13 -29.67 9.93
CA GLN A 594 11.39 -30.34 9.58
C GLN A 594 11.20 -31.84 9.34
N GLU A 595 10.34 -32.51 10.12
CA GLU A 595 9.98 -33.91 9.88
C GLU A 595 9.30 -34.07 8.51
N PHE A 596 8.36 -33.17 8.17
CA PHE A 596 7.69 -33.16 6.88
C PHE A 596 8.70 -32.97 5.72
N GLN A 597 9.58 -31.96 5.82
CA GLN A 597 10.63 -31.69 4.82
C GLN A 597 11.61 -32.86 4.66
N SER A 598 11.82 -33.64 5.73
CA SER A 598 12.68 -34.82 5.72
C SER A 598 12.00 -36.06 5.13
N ASN A 599 10.74 -35.95 4.67
CA ASN A 599 9.87 -37.06 4.24
C ASN A 599 9.54 -38.07 5.35
N ASN A 600 9.69 -37.70 6.62
CA ASN A 600 9.30 -38.52 7.77
C ASN A 600 7.81 -38.30 8.06
N TYR A 601 6.95 -38.69 7.11
CA TYR A 601 5.54 -38.31 7.13
C TYR A 601 4.76 -38.90 8.32
N SER A 602 5.14 -40.08 8.82
CA SER A 602 4.52 -40.68 9.99
C SER A 602 4.82 -39.89 11.27
N GLU A 603 6.09 -39.48 11.44
CA GLU A 603 6.56 -38.63 12.53
C GLU A 603 5.95 -37.22 12.44
N ALA A 604 5.91 -36.64 11.24
CA ALA A 604 5.28 -35.35 10.97
C ALA A 604 3.79 -35.37 11.34
N ALA A 605 3.05 -36.42 10.94
CA ALA A 605 1.63 -36.58 11.28
C ALA A 605 1.42 -36.62 12.80
N ASN A 606 2.23 -37.40 13.51
CA ASN A 606 2.17 -37.48 14.98
C ASN A 606 2.53 -36.15 15.66
N CYS A 607 3.51 -35.43 15.11
CA CYS A 607 3.95 -34.13 15.61
C CYS A 607 2.85 -33.07 15.45
N PHE A 608 2.29 -32.93 14.24
CA PHE A 608 1.19 -31.99 13.99
C PHE A 608 -0.07 -32.35 14.80
N ALA A 609 -0.37 -33.64 15.00
CA ALA A 609 -1.47 -34.07 15.87
C ALA A 609 -1.31 -33.59 17.33
N ALA A 610 -0.08 -33.50 17.83
CA ALA A 610 0.19 -32.93 19.15
C ALA A 610 -0.10 -31.41 19.20
N LEU A 611 0.19 -30.68 18.12
CA LEU A 611 -0.12 -29.25 18.00
C LEU A 611 -1.62 -28.98 17.89
N VAL A 612 -2.36 -29.83 17.17
CA VAL A 612 -3.83 -29.79 17.10
C VAL A 612 -4.43 -29.98 18.50
N LYS A 613 -3.93 -30.95 19.27
CA LYS A 613 -4.39 -31.16 20.67
C LYS A 613 -4.07 -29.96 21.56
N ALA A 614 -2.92 -29.32 21.38
CA ALA A 614 -2.49 -28.17 22.17
C ALA A 614 -3.32 -26.91 21.88
N LYS A 615 -3.62 -26.64 20.60
CA LYS A 615 -4.43 -25.48 20.16
C LYS A 615 -5.44 -25.91 19.10
N ARG A 616 -6.57 -26.46 19.54
CA ARG A 616 -7.61 -27.04 18.69
C ARG A 616 -8.21 -26.07 17.67
N ASN A 617 -8.20 -24.77 17.96
CA ASN A 617 -8.78 -23.75 17.09
C ASN A 617 -7.82 -23.27 15.97
N GLU A 618 -6.62 -23.84 15.88
CA GLU A 618 -5.63 -23.55 14.84
C GLU A 618 -5.77 -24.56 13.68
N PRO A 619 -6.14 -24.11 12.47
CA PRO A 619 -6.43 -25.01 11.35
C PRO A 619 -5.18 -25.49 10.62
N GLU A 620 -4.09 -24.71 10.61
CA GLU A 620 -2.88 -25.03 9.85
C GLU A 620 -2.23 -26.36 10.28
N PRO A 621 -2.03 -26.65 11.59
CA PRO A 621 -1.54 -27.95 12.02
C PRO A 621 -2.42 -29.12 11.61
N LEU A 622 -3.75 -28.96 11.59
CA LEU A 622 -4.67 -30.03 11.19
C LEU A 622 -4.54 -30.34 9.70
N ILE A 623 -4.38 -29.31 8.86
CA ILE A 623 -4.12 -29.47 7.44
C ILE A 623 -2.81 -30.22 7.23
N TYR A 624 -1.73 -29.80 7.90
CA TYR A 624 -0.42 -30.43 7.73
C TYR A 624 -0.37 -31.84 8.30
N GLN A 625 -1.10 -32.13 9.38
CA GLN A 625 -1.32 -33.49 9.85
C GLN A 625 -1.98 -34.34 8.75
N ASN A 626 -3.07 -33.86 8.16
CA ASN A 626 -3.79 -34.57 7.12
C ASN A 626 -2.97 -34.75 5.83
N ASN A 627 -2.19 -33.74 5.44
CA ASN A 627 -1.26 -33.82 4.32
C ASN A 627 -0.18 -34.88 4.60
N SER A 628 0.38 -34.91 5.80
CA SER A 628 1.38 -35.92 6.20
C SER A 628 0.83 -37.34 6.02
N LEU A 629 -0.40 -37.60 6.46
CA LEU A 629 -1.07 -38.89 6.24
C LEU A 629 -1.30 -39.20 4.76
N ALA A 630 -1.62 -38.17 3.95
CA ALA A 630 -1.81 -38.32 2.52
C ALA A 630 -0.52 -38.66 1.77
N TYR A 631 0.60 -38.04 2.15
CA TYR A 631 1.93 -38.37 1.63
C TYR A 631 2.42 -39.75 2.09
N GLU A 632 2.15 -40.14 3.35
CA GLU A 632 2.42 -41.50 3.86
C GLU A 632 1.68 -42.57 3.02
N SER A 633 0.49 -42.24 2.52
CA SER A 633 -0.31 -43.12 1.65
C SER A 633 0.16 -43.15 0.18
N GLY A 634 1.09 -42.26 -0.21
CA GLY A 634 1.85 -42.32 -1.47
C GLY A 634 1.18 -41.79 -2.74
N ASN A 635 -0.13 -41.51 -2.75
CA ASN A 635 -0.83 -41.00 -3.95
C ASN A 635 -1.95 -39.98 -3.60
N PRO A 636 -1.59 -38.81 -3.04
CA PRO A 636 -2.58 -37.82 -2.63
C PRO A 636 -3.36 -37.24 -3.82
N ILE A 637 -4.59 -36.81 -3.54
CA ILE A 637 -5.38 -35.93 -4.39
C ILE A 637 -5.10 -34.51 -3.93
N THR A 638 -4.67 -33.60 -4.81
CA THR A 638 -4.21 -32.27 -4.36
C THR A 638 -5.18 -31.15 -4.76
N LEU A 639 -5.59 -30.34 -3.77
CA LEU A 639 -6.26 -29.05 -3.98
C LEU A 639 -5.38 -27.93 -3.41
N ALA A 640 -5.56 -26.71 -3.92
CA ALA A 640 -4.98 -25.51 -3.33
C ALA A 640 -6.06 -24.69 -2.61
N VAL A 641 -5.71 -24.14 -1.45
CA VAL A 641 -6.50 -23.13 -0.76
C VAL A 641 -5.72 -21.82 -0.77
N VAL A 642 -6.26 -20.80 -1.44
CA VAL A 642 -5.59 -19.51 -1.63
C VAL A 642 -6.19 -18.47 -0.70
N VAL A 643 -5.39 -17.99 0.24
CA VAL A 643 -5.82 -17.14 1.36
C VAL A 643 -4.82 -16.02 1.66
N PRO A 644 -5.26 -14.90 2.25
CA PRO A 644 -4.40 -13.79 2.66
C PRO A 644 -3.75 -14.03 4.03
N ALA A 645 -2.83 -14.99 4.12
CA ALA A 645 -2.28 -15.46 5.40
C ALA A 645 -1.53 -14.37 6.21
N ASP A 646 -0.85 -13.46 5.51
CA ASP A 646 0.01 -12.42 6.11
C ASP A 646 -0.72 -11.10 6.42
N THR A 647 -1.72 -10.76 5.62
CA THR A 647 -2.42 -9.46 5.63
C THR A 647 -3.75 -9.55 6.38
N GLU A 648 -4.43 -10.71 6.33
CA GLU A 648 -5.75 -10.94 6.92
C GLU A 648 -5.83 -12.31 7.62
N SER A 649 -4.89 -12.56 8.54
CA SER A 649 -4.69 -13.87 9.18
C SER A 649 -5.94 -14.46 9.84
N LYS A 650 -6.85 -13.62 10.36
CA LYS A 650 -8.10 -14.08 11.00
C LYS A 650 -9.06 -14.70 9.98
N ILE A 651 -9.31 -14.02 8.87
CA ILE A 651 -10.17 -14.53 7.78
C ILE A 651 -9.52 -15.76 7.14
N ALA A 652 -8.20 -15.72 6.91
CA ALA A 652 -7.47 -16.88 6.40
C ALA A 652 -7.67 -18.11 7.30
N LYS A 653 -7.56 -17.97 8.63
CA LYS A 653 -7.84 -19.06 9.57
C LYS A 653 -9.31 -19.51 9.52
N GLU A 654 -10.28 -18.62 9.34
CA GLU A 654 -11.69 -19.02 9.19
C GLU A 654 -11.95 -19.86 7.93
N ILE A 655 -11.36 -19.48 6.79
CA ILE A 655 -11.41 -20.27 5.55
C ILE A 655 -10.77 -21.64 5.78
N LEU A 656 -9.56 -21.65 6.34
CA LEU A 656 -8.78 -22.87 6.58
C LEU A 656 -9.48 -23.82 7.55
N ARG A 657 -10.24 -23.33 8.56
CA ARG A 657 -11.06 -24.22 9.41
C ARG A 657 -12.10 -25.01 8.62
N GLY A 658 -12.77 -24.37 7.66
CA GLY A 658 -13.77 -25.05 6.84
C GLY A 658 -13.14 -26.12 5.97
N VAL A 659 -12.01 -25.77 5.34
CA VAL A 659 -11.23 -26.68 4.50
C VAL A 659 -10.67 -27.85 5.30
N ALA A 660 -10.02 -27.56 6.42
CA ALA A 660 -9.38 -28.55 7.27
C ALA A 660 -10.39 -29.55 7.86
N GLN A 661 -11.58 -29.09 8.25
CA GLN A 661 -12.62 -29.98 8.78
C GLN A 661 -13.14 -30.95 7.70
N ALA A 662 -13.41 -30.45 6.49
CA ALA A 662 -13.85 -31.31 5.39
C ALA A 662 -12.75 -32.28 4.93
N GLN A 663 -11.49 -31.82 4.92
CA GLN A 663 -10.32 -32.66 4.63
C GLN A 663 -10.18 -33.78 5.67
N ASP A 664 -10.27 -33.45 6.95
CA ASP A 664 -10.13 -34.40 8.06
C ASP A 664 -11.23 -35.46 8.03
N GLU A 665 -12.49 -35.06 7.83
CA GLU A 665 -13.62 -35.98 7.67
C GLU A 665 -13.42 -36.93 6.46
N PHE A 666 -12.90 -36.43 5.34
CA PHE A 666 -12.61 -37.26 4.16
C PHE A 666 -11.44 -38.23 4.40
N ASN A 667 -10.35 -37.74 4.99
CA ASN A 667 -9.13 -38.54 5.18
C ASN A 667 -9.25 -39.61 6.28
N GLN A 668 -10.17 -39.43 7.23
CA GLN A 668 -10.44 -40.41 8.28
C GLN A 668 -11.27 -41.61 7.78
N ASP A 669 -12.08 -41.46 6.73
CA ASP A 669 -12.85 -42.56 6.12
C ASP A 669 -12.00 -43.43 5.18
N ARG A 670 -10.97 -44.08 5.75
CA ARG A 670 -10.02 -44.93 5.02
C ARG A 670 -10.64 -46.22 4.46
N LEU A 671 -11.85 -46.58 4.90
CA LEU A 671 -12.56 -47.75 4.38
C LEU A 671 -13.25 -47.47 3.04
N SER A 672 -13.64 -46.21 2.83
CA SER A 672 -14.32 -45.77 1.61
C SER A 672 -13.39 -45.07 0.61
N ASN A 673 -12.22 -44.58 1.07
CA ASN A 673 -11.33 -43.73 0.27
C ASN A 673 -9.95 -44.36 0.03
N ASP A 674 -9.69 -44.76 -1.22
CA ASP A 674 -8.41 -45.34 -1.66
C ASP A 674 -7.28 -44.29 -1.80
N ARG A 675 -7.63 -43.00 -1.81
CA ARG A 675 -6.69 -41.87 -1.90
C ARG A 675 -7.10 -40.77 -0.93
N LEU A 676 -6.12 -40.17 -0.28
CA LEU A 676 -6.34 -39.09 0.68
C LEU A 676 -6.16 -37.72 0.02
N LEU A 677 -6.81 -36.71 0.60
CA LEU A 677 -6.78 -35.33 0.16
C LEU A 677 -5.61 -34.57 0.79
N GLU A 678 -4.78 -33.98 -0.05
CA GLU A 678 -3.78 -32.97 0.28
C GLU A 678 -4.34 -31.56 -0.01
N ILE A 679 -4.11 -30.65 0.93
CA ILE A 679 -4.43 -29.23 0.79
C ILE A 679 -3.12 -28.42 0.81
N VAL A 680 -2.80 -27.79 -0.30
CA VAL A 680 -1.69 -26.82 -0.38
C VAL A 680 -2.21 -25.45 0.04
N ILE A 681 -1.67 -24.88 1.11
CA ILE A 681 -2.01 -23.51 1.53
C ILE A 681 -1.16 -22.54 0.72
N VAL A 682 -1.80 -21.52 0.15
CA VAL A 682 -1.17 -20.52 -0.72
C VAL A 682 -1.47 -19.11 -0.21
N ASN A 683 -0.43 -18.33 0.07
CA ASN A 683 -0.55 -16.95 0.54
C ASN A 683 -0.51 -15.93 -0.61
N ASP A 684 -1.66 -15.30 -0.88
CA ASP A 684 -1.79 -14.28 -1.93
C ASP A 684 -1.87 -12.84 -1.42
N SER A 685 -1.80 -12.65 -0.09
CA SER A 685 -1.88 -11.36 0.58
C SER A 685 -3.13 -10.51 0.24
N ASN A 686 -4.19 -11.11 -0.32
CA ASN A 686 -5.36 -10.42 -0.87
C ASN A 686 -5.06 -9.35 -1.94
N GLU A 687 -3.86 -9.35 -2.51
CA GLU A 687 -3.37 -8.32 -3.42
C GLU A 687 -3.49 -8.79 -4.87
N PRO A 688 -4.28 -8.14 -5.75
CA PRO A 688 -4.56 -8.66 -7.09
C PRO A 688 -3.33 -9.08 -7.91
N LYS A 689 -2.22 -8.34 -7.79
CA LYS A 689 -0.95 -8.69 -8.48
C LYS A 689 -0.32 -9.96 -7.92
N ILE A 690 -0.35 -10.14 -6.60
CA ILE A 690 0.16 -11.33 -5.93
C ILE A 690 -0.77 -12.52 -6.22
N SER A 691 -2.09 -12.34 -6.15
CA SER A 691 -3.09 -13.33 -6.56
C SER A 691 -2.85 -13.83 -7.99
N GLN A 692 -2.55 -12.93 -8.93
CA GLN A 692 -2.18 -13.30 -10.30
C GLN A 692 -0.87 -14.10 -10.35
N THR A 693 0.12 -13.72 -9.55
CA THR A 693 1.45 -14.38 -9.49
C THR A 693 1.33 -15.80 -8.96
N VAL A 694 0.66 -16.01 -7.82
CA VAL A 694 0.47 -17.35 -7.25
C VAL A 694 -0.41 -18.23 -8.14
N ALA A 695 -1.41 -17.65 -8.83
CA ALA A 695 -2.21 -18.36 -9.81
C ALA A 695 -1.36 -18.83 -11.01
N GLN A 696 -0.43 -18.00 -11.48
CA GLN A 696 0.52 -18.39 -12.55
C GLN A 696 1.42 -19.53 -12.12
N GLU A 697 1.85 -19.53 -10.87
CA GLU A 697 2.68 -20.59 -10.30
C GLU A 697 1.93 -21.93 -10.20
N ILE A 698 0.68 -21.89 -9.72
CA ILE A 698 -0.20 -23.06 -9.66
C ILE A 698 -0.40 -23.70 -11.04
N VAL A 699 -0.62 -22.90 -12.09
CA VAL A 699 -0.87 -23.45 -13.43
C VAL A 699 0.40 -23.92 -14.14
N LYS A 700 1.55 -23.27 -13.92
CA LYS A 700 2.81 -23.58 -14.60
C LYS A 700 3.57 -24.74 -13.97
N ASN A 701 3.73 -24.72 -12.65
CA ASN A 701 4.71 -25.55 -11.97
C ASN A 701 4.08 -26.59 -11.02
N ARG A 702 2.76 -26.51 -10.76
CA ARG A 702 2.04 -27.41 -9.85
C ARG A 702 0.90 -28.14 -10.53
N ALA A 703 1.25 -28.95 -11.54
CA ALA A 703 0.28 -29.70 -12.34
C ALA A 703 -0.58 -30.71 -11.53
N SER A 704 -0.11 -31.13 -10.35
CA SER A 704 -0.85 -32.02 -9.44
C SER A 704 -2.09 -31.37 -8.80
N ILE A 705 -2.15 -30.03 -8.72
CA ILE A 705 -3.30 -29.32 -8.17
C ILE A 705 -4.49 -29.46 -9.14
N LEU A 706 -5.59 -30.01 -8.66
CA LEU A 706 -6.79 -30.33 -9.44
C LEU A 706 -7.89 -29.26 -9.35
N GLY A 707 -7.84 -28.40 -8.33
CA GLY A 707 -8.80 -27.33 -8.11
C GLY A 707 -8.30 -26.31 -7.09
N VAL A 708 -8.92 -25.13 -7.09
CA VAL A 708 -8.61 -24.01 -6.19
C VAL A 708 -9.82 -23.65 -5.35
N ILE A 709 -9.63 -23.58 -4.03
CA ILE A 709 -10.58 -22.98 -3.08
C ILE A 709 -10.06 -21.58 -2.75
N GLY A 710 -10.89 -20.57 -2.93
CA GLY A 710 -10.50 -19.16 -2.79
C GLY A 710 -10.87 -18.35 -4.03
N HIS A 711 -10.31 -17.17 -4.26
CA HIS A 711 -9.55 -16.37 -3.29
C HIS A 711 -10.53 -15.72 -2.28
N ASP A 712 -10.00 -15.07 -1.24
CA ASP A 712 -10.82 -14.41 -0.21
C ASP A 712 -11.69 -13.28 -0.79
N SER A 713 -11.09 -12.23 -1.36
CA SER A 713 -11.85 -11.09 -1.88
C SER A 713 -12.28 -11.27 -3.35
N SER A 714 -13.34 -10.55 -3.74
CA SER A 714 -13.78 -10.54 -5.15
C SER A 714 -12.73 -9.95 -6.11
N ASN A 715 -11.86 -9.05 -5.63
CA ASN A 715 -10.79 -8.48 -6.44
C ASN A 715 -9.65 -9.48 -6.66
N ALA A 716 -9.21 -10.18 -5.59
CA ALA A 716 -8.22 -11.26 -5.68
C ALA A 716 -8.73 -12.42 -6.55
N SER A 717 -9.98 -12.83 -6.35
CA SER A 717 -10.63 -13.89 -7.14
C SER A 717 -10.67 -13.54 -8.62
N LYS A 718 -10.94 -12.27 -8.97
CA LYS A 718 -10.93 -11.82 -10.36
C LYS A 718 -9.54 -11.97 -10.99
N ALA A 719 -8.49 -11.54 -10.28
CA ALA A 719 -7.13 -11.59 -10.79
C ALA A 719 -6.61 -13.02 -10.97
N GLY A 720 -6.92 -13.93 -10.03
CA GLY A 720 -6.61 -15.35 -10.17
C GLY A 720 -7.40 -16.02 -11.29
N LEU A 721 -8.71 -15.73 -11.39
CA LEU A 721 -9.59 -16.30 -12.40
C LEU A 721 -9.12 -16.03 -13.83
N GLU A 722 -8.63 -14.81 -14.12
CA GLU A 722 -8.07 -14.47 -15.43
C GLU A 722 -6.92 -15.42 -15.84
N VAL A 723 -6.13 -15.91 -14.88
CA VAL A 723 -5.01 -16.83 -15.13
C VAL A 723 -5.48 -18.28 -15.29
N TYR A 724 -6.39 -18.74 -14.42
CA TYR A 724 -6.94 -20.09 -14.47
C TYR A 724 -7.74 -20.33 -15.76
N GLU A 725 -8.43 -19.30 -16.24
CA GLU A 725 -9.24 -19.36 -17.46
C GLU A 725 -8.40 -19.32 -18.74
N ALA A 726 -7.25 -18.64 -18.73
CA ALA A 726 -6.36 -18.49 -19.88
C ALA A 726 -5.69 -19.81 -20.32
N GLN A 727 -5.83 -20.90 -19.55
CA GLN A 727 -5.27 -22.19 -19.89
C GLN A 727 -6.00 -22.87 -21.05
N LYS A 728 -5.33 -23.82 -21.71
CA LYS A 728 -5.97 -24.69 -22.72
C LYS A 728 -7.14 -25.44 -22.09
N LYS A 729 -8.17 -25.76 -22.88
CA LYS A 729 -9.43 -26.37 -22.39
C LYS A 729 -9.24 -27.57 -21.45
N SER A 730 -8.28 -28.45 -21.72
CA SER A 730 -7.98 -29.63 -20.88
C SER A 730 -7.14 -29.34 -19.63
N GLN A 731 -6.60 -28.11 -19.50
CA GLN A 731 -5.72 -27.67 -18.41
C GLN A 731 -6.33 -26.55 -17.57
N LYS A 732 -7.51 -26.06 -17.96
CA LYS A 732 -8.31 -25.10 -17.19
C LYS A 732 -8.53 -25.63 -15.77
N LEU A 733 -8.33 -24.76 -14.80
CA LEU A 733 -8.38 -25.11 -13.39
C LEU A 733 -9.67 -24.57 -12.79
N ALA A 734 -10.51 -25.47 -12.25
CA ALA A 734 -11.74 -25.05 -11.59
C ALA A 734 -11.42 -24.30 -10.29
N ILE A 735 -12.18 -23.24 -10.02
CA ILE A 735 -12.11 -22.46 -8.80
C ILE A 735 -13.48 -22.42 -8.13
N ILE A 736 -13.51 -22.67 -6.82
CA ILE A 736 -14.69 -22.48 -5.99
C ILE A 736 -14.37 -21.39 -4.96
N SER A 737 -15.04 -20.24 -5.05
CA SER A 737 -14.90 -19.19 -4.05
C SER A 737 -15.93 -19.34 -2.92
N PRO A 738 -15.50 -19.47 -1.66
CA PRO A 738 -16.42 -19.53 -0.53
C PRO A 738 -16.88 -18.15 -0.03
N THR A 739 -16.24 -17.06 -0.45
CA THR A 739 -16.42 -15.72 0.15
C THR A 739 -16.71 -14.62 -0.87
N SER A 740 -16.35 -14.80 -2.14
CA SER A 740 -16.53 -13.74 -3.15
C SER A 740 -17.93 -13.71 -3.72
N THR A 741 -18.68 -12.64 -3.44
CA THR A 741 -20.10 -12.49 -3.83
C THR A 741 -20.33 -11.56 -5.03
N SER A 742 -19.30 -10.91 -5.59
CA SER A 742 -19.47 -10.01 -6.74
C SER A 742 -20.03 -10.74 -7.97
N THR A 743 -21.09 -10.19 -8.56
CA THR A 743 -21.67 -10.70 -9.82
C THR A 743 -20.82 -10.41 -11.06
N LYS A 744 -19.71 -9.69 -10.89
CA LYS A 744 -18.71 -9.44 -11.95
C LYS A 744 -17.77 -10.64 -12.17
N LEU A 745 -17.74 -11.60 -11.24
CA LEU A 745 -17.04 -12.87 -11.39
C LEU A 745 -17.94 -13.84 -12.16
N LYS A 746 -17.60 -14.14 -13.42
CA LYS A 746 -18.33 -15.08 -14.28
C LYS A 746 -17.34 -15.81 -15.18
N SER A 747 -17.39 -17.13 -15.18
CA SER A 747 -16.61 -17.99 -16.08
C SER A 747 -17.14 -19.42 -15.98
N ASP A 748 -16.99 -20.21 -17.04
CA ASP A 748 -17.37 -21.64 -17.04
C ASP A 748 -16.53 -22.50 -16.08
N ILE A 749 -15.46 -21.94 -15.50
CA ILE A 749 -14.60 -22.60 -14.51
C ILE A 749 -14.75 -22.04 -13.09
N PHE A 750 -15.60 -21.02 -12.93
CA PHE A 750 -15.80 -20.34 -11.65
C PHE A 750 -17.09 -20.81 -11.01
N PHE A 751 -16.99 -21.28 -9.77
CA PHE A 751 -18.12 -21.63 -8.93
C PHE A 751 -18.01 -20.84 -7.62
N ARG A 752 -19.12 -20.72 -6.90
CA ARG A 752 -19.09 -20.18 -5.52
C ARG A 752 -20.07 -20.89 -4.62
N THR A 753 -19.65 -21.20 -3.39
CA THR A 753 -20.52 -21.75 -2.34
C THR A 753 -21.16 -20.68 -1.47
N VAL A 754 -20.90 -19.41 -1.76
CA VAL A 754 -21.65 -18.27 -1.21
C VAL A 754 -22.66 -17.77 -2.23
N ILE A 755 -23.82 -17.27 -1.78
CA ILE A 755 -24.77 -16.60 -2.66
C ILE A 755 -24.22 -15.26 -3.16
N ASN A 756 -24.59 -14.84 -4.37
CA ASN A 756 -24.07 -13.61 -4.96
C ASN A 756 -24.81 -12.33 -4.50
N ASN A 757 -24.19 -11.19 -4.81
CA ASN A 757 -24.67 -9.86 -4.46
C ASN A 757 -26.04 -9.50 -5.04
N SER A 758 -26.51 -10.16 -6.11
CA SER A 758 -27.87 -9.93 -6.60
C SER A 758 -28.92 -10.44 -5.62
N ILE A 759 -28.71 -11.63 -5.06
CA ILE A 759 -29.61 -12.26 -4.07
C ILE A 759 -29.59 -11.46 -2.76
N LEU A 760 -28.40 -11.14 -2.24
CA LEU A 760 -28.22 -10.32 -1.03
C LEU A 760 -28.90 -8.94 -1.18
N SER A 761 -28.61 -8.24 -2.29
CA SER A 761 -29.17 -6.91 -2.56
C SER A 761 -30.68 -6.93 -2.70
N LYS A 762 -31.24 -7.97 -3.33
CA LYS A 762 -32.69 -8.12 -3.49
C LYS A 762 -33.37 -8.21 -2.13
N LYS A 763 -32.80 -8.97 -1.18
CA LYS A 763 -33.30 -9.11 0.19
C LYS A 763 -33.27 -7.77 0.93
N LEU A 764 -32.14 -7.08 0.91
CA LEU A 764 -32.01 -5.74 1.52
C LEU A 764 -32.99 -4.73 0.91
N ALA A 765 -33.12 -4.70 -0.42
CA ALA A 765 -34.01 -3.77 -1.10
C ALA A 765 -35.49 -4.05 -0.79
N LYS A 766 -35.89 -5.33 -0.70
CA LYS A 766 -37.24 -5.72 -0.29
C LYS A 766 -37.55 -5.24 1.13
N TYR A 767 -36.63 -5.48 2.07
CA TYR A 767 -36.76 -5.01 3.45
C TYR A 767 -36.84 -3.48 3.55
N ALA A 768 -35.99 -2.76 2.82
CA ALA A 768 -36.07 -1.31 2.76
C ALA A 768 -37.41 -0.80 2.18
N GLN A 769 -37.98 -1.52 1.21
CA GLN A 769 -39.30 -1.21 0.63
C GLN A 769 -40.43 -1.44 1.63
N GLU A 770 -40.38 -2.53 2.40
CA GLU A 770 -41.35 -2.87 3.45
C GLU A 770 -41.34 -1.82 4.58
N LEU A 771 -40.18 -1.27 4.92
CA LEU A 771 -40.04 -0.13 5.84
C LEU A 771 -40.50 1.21 5.24
N GLY A 772 -40.99 1.24 4.00
CA GLY A 772 -41.43 2.46 3.32
C GLY A 772 -40.29 3.41 2.93
N ILE A 773 -39.03 2.95 2.97
CA ILE A 773 -37.86 3.79 2.72
C ILE A 773 -37.78 4.14 1.23
N ARG A 774 -37.67 5.45 0.95
CA ARG A 774 -37.60 5.98 -0.43
C ARG A 774 -36.32 6.72 -0.74
N LYS A 775 -35.72 7.41 0.23
CA LYS A 775 -34.45 8.12 0.07
C LYS A 775 -33.36 7.41 0.86
N VAL A 776 -32.27 7.09 0.20
CA VAL A 776 -31.13 6.38 0.81
C VAL A 776 -29.81 7.06 0.45
N VAL A 777 -28.85 6.97 1.34
CA VAL A 777 -27.44 7.22 1.02
C VAL A 777 -26.72 5.88 0.99
N ILE A 778 -25.91 5.64 -0.05
CA ILE A 778 -25.10 4.44 -0.19
C ILE A 778 -23.64 4.83 -0.01
N PHE A 779 -23.04 4.30 1.05
CA PHE A 779 -21.61 4.36 1.31
C PHE A 779 -20.97 3.10 0.72
N TYR A 780 -20.07 3.28 -0.25
CA TYR A 780 -19.49 2.18 -1.02
C TYR A 780 -18.03 2.50 -1.39
N ASN A 781 -17.26 1.51 -1.82
CA ASN A 781 -15.90 1.71 -2.35
C ASN A 781 -15.95 1.60 -3.88
N ASP A 782 -15.63 2.66 -4.61
CA ASP A 782 -15.70 2.66 -6.07
C ASP A 782 -14.63 1.82 -6.77
N GLN A 783 -13.58 1.43 -6.05
CA GLN A 783 -12.50 0.56 -6.54
C GLN A 783 -12.76 -0.92 -6.24
N SER A 784 -13.81 -1.25 -5.49
CA SER A 784 -14.13 -2.62 -5.09
C SER A 784 -15.19 -3.25 -6.00
N SER A 785 -14.83 -4.38 -6.65
CA SER A 785 -15.79 -5.15 -7.45
C SER A 785 -16.97 -5.69 -6.63
N TYR A 786 -16.74 -6.02 -5.36
CA TYR A 786 -17.78 -6.41 -4.40
C TYR A 786 -18.75 -5.25 -4.17
N SER A 787 -18.21 -4.12 -3.70
CA SER A 787 -18.99 -2.97 -3.26
C SER A 787 -19.79 -2.35 -4.41
N LEU A 788 -19.16 -2.21 -5.58
CA LEU A 788 -19.83 -1.77 -6.80
C LEU A 788 -21.00 -2.69 -7.19
N SER A 789 -20.77 -4.01 -7.20
CA SER A 789 -21.82 -4.98 -7.57
C SER A 789 -22.99 -4.94 -6.59
N LEU A 790 -22.74 -4.83 -5.29
CA LEU A 790 -23.80 -4.75 -4.28
C LEU A 790 -24.60 -3.45 -4.43
N LYS A 791 -23.91 -2.32 -4.60
CA LYS A 791 -24.54 -1.02 -4.91
C LYS A 791 -25.43 -1.08 -6.15
N GLU A 792 -24.92 -1.62 -7.25
CA GLU A 792 -25.61 -1.70 -8.54
C GLU A 792 -26.91 -2.52 -8.43
N HIS A 793 -26.83 -3.73 -7.86
CA HIS A 793 -28.01 -4.59 -7.68
C HIS A 793 -29.00 -4.03 -6.67
N PHE A 794 -28.54 -3.46 -5.56
CA PHE A 794 -29.43 -2.82 -4.59
C PHE A 794 -30.18 -1.64 -5.23
N SER A 795 -29.47 -0.78 -5.94
CA SER A 795 -30.07 0.36 -6.67
C SER A 795 -31.09 -0.09 -7.72
N PHE A 796 -30.80 -1.21 -8.40
CA PHE A 796 -31.70 -1.82 -9.37
C PHE A 796 -32.98 -2.33 -8.70
N HIS A 797 -32.86 -3.13 -7.63
CA HIS A 797 -34.01 -3.72 -6.92
C HIS A 797 -34.85 -2.69 -6.15
N LEU A 798 -34.25 -1.58 -5.72
CA LEU A 798 -34.97 -0.48 -5.07
C LEU A 798 -35.89 0.30 -6.04
N LYS A 799 -35.76 0.08 -7.36
CA LYS A 799 -36.56 0.68 -8.45
C LYS A 799 -36.41 2.21 -8.61
N ARG A 800 -35.15 2.69 -8.76
CA ARG A 800 -34.77 4.11 -9.05
C ARG A 800 -35.48 5.16 -8.18
N LYS A 801 -35.27 5.08 -6.86
CA LYS A 801 -35.61 6.17 -5.92
C LYS A 801 -34.38 7.07 -5.68
N GLU A 802 -34.53 8.19 -4.96
CA GLU A 802 -33.45 9.15 -4.70
C GLU A 802 -32.29 8.47 -3.94
N ILE A 803 -31.14 8.32 -4.60
CA ILE A 803 -29.95 7.65 -4.07
C ILE A 803 -28.78 8.64 -4.08
N THR A 804 -28.29 8.99 -2.90
CA THR A 804 -27.00 9.69 -2.71
C THR A 804 -25.89 8.64 -2.61
N LYS A 805 -24.72 8.95 -3.16
CA LYS A 805 -23.58 8.02 -3.22
C LYS A 805 -22.35 8.70 -2.59
N VAL A 806 -21.66 7.98 -1.72
CA VAL A 806 -20.49 8.46 -0.99
C VAL A 806 -19.42 7.38 -1.03
N ASP A 807 -18.19 7.75 -1.39
CA ASP A 807 -17.09 6.81 -1.39
C ASP A 807 -16.52 6.63 0.04
N LEU A 808 -16.30 5.38 0.45
CA LEU A 808 -15.76 5.00 1.75
C LEU A 808 -14.25 5.25 1.90
N LYS A 809 -13.53 5.49 0.80
CA LYS A 809 -12.10 5.87 0.79
C LYS A 809 -11.85 7.36 0.99
N GLU A 810 -12.90 8.15 1.06
CA GLU A 810 -12.79 9.57 1.38
C GLU A 810 -12.23 9.79 2.78
N GLN A 811 -11.66 10.97 3.00
CA GLN A 811 -11.12 11.33 4.32
C GLN A 811 -12.20 11.24 5.40
N SER A 812 -11.81 10.87 6.62
CA SER A 812 -12.76 10.65 7.73
C SER A 812 -13.69 11.84 7.98
N PHE A 813 -13.15 13.07 7.90
CA PHE A 813 -13.94 14.30 8.00
C PHE A 813 -15.07 14.37 6.95
N TYR A 814 -14.81 13.94 5.72
CA TYR A 814 -15.81 13.94 4.65
C TYR A 814 -16.92 12.92 4.90
N LEU A 815 -16.59 11.75 5.46
CA LEU A 815 -17.60 10.76 5.84
C LEU A 815 -18.53 11.29 6.93
N GLU A 816 -17.99 12.05 7.90
CA GLU A 816 -18.81 12.68 8.95
C GLU A 816 -19.76 13.73 8.37
N VAL A 817 -19.26 14.58 7.47
CA VAL A 817 -20.08 15.58 6.76
C VAL A 817 -21.16 14.90 5.93
N ALA A 818 -20.84 13.77 5.27
CA ALA A 818 -21.79 13.04 4.45
C ALA A 818 -22.96 12.46 5.25
N VAL A 819 -22.72 11.97 6.47
CA VAL A 819 -23.78 11.51 7.38
C VAL A 819 -24.71 12.66 7.77
N LYS A 820 -24.15 13.79 8.20
CA LYS A 820 -24.93 14.99 8.57
C LYS A 820 -25.75 15.52 7.38
N THR A 821 -25.11 15.63 6.22
CA THR A 821 -25.74 16.07 4.96
C THR A 821 -26.87 15.13 4.53
N ALA A 822 -26.73 13.82 4.73
CA ALA A 822 -27.79 12.87 4.42
C ALA A 822 -29.03 13.13 5.29
N VAL A 823 -28.83 13.34 6.59
CA VAL A 823 -29.92 13.62 7.54
C VAL A 823 -30.60 14.96 7.24
N GLU A 824 -29.83 16.01 6.92
CA GLU A 824 -30.35 17.32 6.51
C GLU A 824 -31.22 17.22 5.24
N ASN A 825 -30.83 16.37 4.29
CA ASN A 825 -31.58 16.07 3.07
C ASN A 825 -32.76 15.10 3.29
N GLN A 826 -33.15 14.86 4.55
CA GLN A 826 -34.26 14.00 4.95
C GLN A 826 -34.12 12.54 4.48
N ILE A 827 -32.88 12.06 4.29
CA ILE A 827 -32.60 10.65 4.03
C ILE A 827 -32.90 9.84 5.29
N LYS A 828 -33.51 8.66 5.14
CA LYS A 828 -33.96 7.84 6.26
C LYS A 828 -33.10 6.60 6.51
N ALA A 829 -32.26 6.22 5.56
CA ALA A 829 -31.42 5.04 5.70
C ALA A 829 -30.07 5.19 5.00
N GLY A 830 -29.05 4.62 5.64
CA GLY A 830 -27.68 4.55 5.15
C GLY A 830 -27.31 3.10 4.83
N MET A 831 -26.88 2.85 3.60
CA MET A 831 -26.42 1.54 3.15
C MET A 831 -24.89 1.48 3.27
N LEU A 832 -24.39 0.58 4.10
CA LEU A 832 -22.96 0.36 4.38
C LEU A 832 -22.47 -0.82 3.53
N PHE A 833 -22.04 -0.54 2.30
CA PHE A 833 -21.54 -1.55 1.37
C PHE A 833 -20.00 -1.58 1.38
N ALA A 834 -19.42 -1.76 2.57
CA ALA A 834 -17.97 -1.84 2.75
C ALA A 834 -17.42 -3.16 2.21
N ASP A 835 -16.28 -3.13 1.52
CA ASP A 835 -15.45 -4.31 1.32
C ASP A 835 -14.48 -4.49 2.51
N VAL A 836 -13.69 -5.57 2.49
CA VAL A 836 -12.73 -5.90 3.55
C VAL A 836 -11.84 -4.72 3.95
N ASN A 837 -11.43 -3.87 2.99
CA ASN A 837 -10.55 -2.72 3.25
C ASN A 837 -11.26 -1.47 3.79
N THR A 838 -12.60 -1.45 3.82
CA THR A 838 -13.40 -0.27 4.18
C THR A 838 -14.38 -0.53 5.33
N ILE A 839 -14.22 -1.65 6.04
CA ILE A 839 -15.00 -2.00 7.24
C ILE A 839 -14.84 -0.92 8.31
N ASP A 840 -13.62 -0.44 8.57
CA ASP A 840 -13.37 0.60 9.58
C ASP A 840 -14.05 1.94 9.21
N SER A 841 -14.08 2.30 7.92
CA SER A 841 -14.84 3.46 7.44
C SER A 841 -16.35 3.30 7.68
N ALA A 842 -16.90 2.11 7.43
CA ALA A 842 -18.32 1.83 7.71
C ALA A 842 -18.65 1.85 9.21
N ILE A 843 -17.75 1.35 10.06
CA ILE A 843 -17.89 1.46 11.53
C ILE A 843 -17.87 2.93 11.94
N LYS A 844 -16.96 3.75 11.41
CA LYS A 844 -16.91 5.20 11.68
C LYS A 844 -18.20 5.91 11.26
N ILE A 845 -18.81 5.53 10.13
CA ILE A 845 -20.14 6.03 9.74
C ILE A 845 -21.20 5.64 10.77
N ALA A 846 -21.19 4.39 11.24
CA ALA A 846 -22.12 3.94 12.28
C ALA A 846 -21.95 4.73 13.59
N THR A 847 -20.70 4.97 14.02
CA THR A 847 -20.37 5.81 15.18
C THR A 847 -20.89 7.23 15.01
N THR A 848 -20.61 7.86 13.88
CA THR A 848 -21.07 9.23 13.59
C THR A 848 -22.60 9.31 13.58
N ASN A 849 -23.26 8.31 13.00
CA ASN A 849 -24.72 8.23 12.99
C ASN A 849 -25.29 8.05 14.41
N TYR A 850 -24.59 7.32 15.28
CA TYR A 850 -24.99 7.12 16.68
C TYR A 850 -24.86 8.40 17.52
N GLU A 851 -23.91 9.28 17.22
CA GLU A 851 -23.75 10.58 17.89
C GLU A 851 -24.91 11.55 17.60
N LEU A 852 -25.70 11.32 16.55
CA LEU A 852 -26.87 12.13 16.25
C LEU A 852 -28.03 11.87 17.23
N PRO A 853 -28.93 12.85 17.43
CA PRO A 853 -30.16 12.64 18.19
C PRO A 853 -30.94 11.44 17.66
N GLU A 854 -31.46 10.59 18.55
CA GLU A 854 -32.07 9.29 18.20
C GLU A 854 -33.13 9.38 17.07
N LYS A 855 -33.98 10.42 17.09
CA LYS A 855 -35.02 10.66 16.07
C LYS A 855 -34.50 11.05 14.69
N GLN A 856 -33.23 11.43 14.59
CA GLN A 856 -32.56 11.88 13.36
C GLN A 856 -31.65 10.82 12.76
N ARG A 857 -31.31 9.76 13.51
CA ARG A 857 -30.40 8.71 13.07
C ARG A 857 -30.94 8.00 11.82
N LEU A 858 -30.04 7.69 10.90
CA LEU A 858 -30.32 6.83 9.75
C LEU A 858 -30.54 5.39 10.23
N LYS A 859 -31.52 4.68 9.66
CA LYS A 859 -31.57 3.21 9.76
C LYS A 859 -30.44 2.63 8.92
N LEU A 860 -29.50 1.94 9.55
CA LEU A 860 -28.33 1.40 8.88
C LEU A 860 -28.61 -0.02 8.37
N LEU A 861 -28.32 -0.25 7.09
CA LEU A 861 -28.37 -1.55 6.44
C LEU A 861 -26.99 -1.83 5.83
N GLY A 862 -26.55 -3.09 5.77
CA GLY A 862 -25.21 -3.43 5.27
C GLY A 862 -25.14 -4.78 4.57
N GLY A 863 -24.00 -5.01 3.93
CA GLY A 863 -23.65 -6.28 3.28
C GLY A 863 -23.09 -7.31 4.26
N ASP A 864 -22.89 -8.51 3.72
CA ASP A 864 -22.31 -9.69 4.37
C ASP A 864 -20.87 -9.47 4.89
N SER A 865 -20.11 -8.54 4.31
CA SER A 865 -18.76 -8.18 4.78
C SER A 865 -18.73 -7.66 6.23
N LEU A 866 -19.83 -7.08 6.72
CA LEU A 866 -19.97 -6.58 8.08
C LEU A 866 -20.46 -7.66 9.07
N TYR A 867 -20.74 -8.87 8.59
CA TYR A 867 -21.21 -9.98 9.41
C TYR A 867 -20.02 -10.71 10.06
N ASN A 868 -19.35 -10.03 10.98
CA ASN A 868 -18.18 -10.53 11.69
C ASN A 868 -18.03 -9.89 13.08
N CYS A 869 -17.16 -10.46 13.92
CA CYS A 869 -16.92 -9.98 15.27
C CYS A 869 -16.22 -8.63 15.36
N ASP A 870 -15.43 -8.23 14.35
CA ASP A 870 -14.73 -6.94 14.39
C ASP A 870 -15.71 -5.79 14.27
N THR A 871 -16.76 -5.95 13.45
CA THR A 871 -17.88 -5.01 13.36
C THR A 871 -18.57 -4.82 14.71
N LEU A 872 -18.81 -5.92 15.44
CA LEU A 872 -19.44 -5.85 16.77
C LEU A 872 -18.51 -5.23 17.82
N ASN A 873 -17.25 -5.67 17.88
CA ASN A 873 -16.26 -5.24 18.86
C ASN A 873 -15.86 -3.76 18.70
N LYS A 874 -15.57 -3.35 17.47
CA LYS A 874 -15.16 -1.96 17.17
C LYS A 874 -16.38 -1.03 17.16
N GLY A 875 -17.50 -1.49 16.60
CA GLY A 875 -18.72 -0.69 16.48
C GLY A 875 -19.48 -0.49 17.80
N LYS A 876 -19.41 -1.45 18.72
CA LYS A 876 -20.09 -1.40 20.03
C LYS A 876 -21.56 -0.98 19.87
N GLN A 877 -22.07 -0.16 20.79
CA GLN A 877 -23.46 0.34 20.76
C GLN A 877 -23.82 1.10 19.48
N ALA A 878 -22.85 1.62 18.72
CA ALA A 878 -23.13 2.36 17.49
C ALA A 878 -23.64 1.47 16.34
N VAL A 879 -23.34 0.17 16.37
CA VAL A 879 -23.86 -0.79 15.38
C VAL A 879 -25.11 -1.53 15.86
N LYS A 880 -25.62 -1.25 17.07
CA LYS A 880 -26.88 -1.84 17.55
C LYS A 880 -28.03 -1.46 16.62
N GLY A 881 -28.80 -2.46 16.18
CA GLY A 881 -29.90 -2.31 15.23
C GLY A 881 -29.49 -2.21 13.76
N LEU A 882 -28.19 -2.39 13.44
CA LEU A 882 -27.69 -2.58 12.08
C LEU A 882 -28.29 -3.86 11.49
N ILE A 883 -28.82 -3.75 10.27
CA ILE A 883 -29.44 -4.86 9.54
C ILE A 883 -28.51 -5.32 8.43
N LEU A 884 -28.15 -6.60 8.41
CA LEU A 884 -27.26 -7.17 7.40
C LEU A 884 -27.97 -8.24 6.59
N ALA A 885 -27.70 -8.30 5.28
CA ALA A 885 -28.01 -9.48 4.49
C ALA A 885 -26.81 -10.43 4.49
N VAL A 886 -27.05 -11.68 4.84
CA VAL A 886 -25.99 -12.67 5.07
C VAL A 886 -26.29 -13.97 4.33
N PRO A 887 -25.25 -14.70 3.87
CA PRO A 887 -25.42 -15.92 3.07
C PRO A 887 -25.76 -17.16 3.90
N TRP A 888 -25.49 -17.12 5.21
CA TRP A 888 -25.66 -18.26 6.11
C TRP A 888 -25.85 -17.76 7.54
N PHE A 889 -26.63 -18.50 8.34
CA PHE A 889 -26.90 -18.15 9.73
C PHE A 889 -26.80 -19.36 10.66
N LYS A 890 -26.09 -19.21 11.78
CA LYS A 890 -25.75 -20.31 12.69
C LYS A 890 -26.95 -20.93 13.43
N LYS A 891 -28.06 -20.20 13.59
CA LYS A 891 -29.24 -20.71 14.34
C LYS A 891 -30.28 -21.38 13.43
N LEU A 892 -29.90 -21.78 12.21
CA LEU A 892 -30.75 -22.61 11.36
C LEU A 892 -30.76 -24.05 11.92
N LEU A 893 -31.94 -24.65 12.08
CA LEU A 893 -32.08 -26.04 12.57
C LEU A 893 -31.28 -27.04 11.72
N THR A 894 -31.21 -26.81 10.41
CA THR A 894 -30.46 -27.65 9.49
C THR A 894 -28.94 -27.53 9.64
N ALA A 895 -28.43 -26.46 10.26
CA ALA A 895 -27.01 -26.24 10.49
C ALA A 895 -26.51 -26.85 11.81
N GLU A 896 -27.42 -27.23 12.73
CA GLU A 896 -27.08 -27.78 14.04
C GLU A 896 -26.14 -29.00 13.98
N PRO A 897 -26.34 -30.00 13.10
CA PRO A 897 -25.42 -31.14 13.02
C PRO A 897 -24.00 -30.75 12.63
N PHE A 898 -23.84 -29.78 11.72
CA PHE A 898 -22.53 -29.26 11.33
C PHE A 898 -21.89 -28.49 12.49
N LEU A 899 -22.65 -27.65 13.18
CA LEU A 899 -22.18 -26.85 14.29
C LEU A 899 -21.72 -27.69 15.49
N GLU A 900 -22.41 -28.77 15.81
CA GLU A 900 -21.97 -29.69 16.88
C GLU A 900 -20.63 -30.35 16.53
N ARG A 901 -20.45 -30.80 15.29
CA ARG A 901 -19.16 -31.34 14.84
C ARG A 901 -18.06 -30.28 14.82
N ALA A 902 -18.38 -29.08 14.33
CA ALA A 902 -17.43 -27.97 14.29
C ALA A 902 -17.01 -27.52 15.69
N LYS A 903 -17.95 -27.45 16.64
CA LYS A 903 -17.68 -27.13 18.04
C LYS A 903 -16.80 -28.19 18.70
N VAL A 904 -17.06 -29.47 18.40
CA VAL A 904 -16.16 -30.54 18.82
C VAL A 904 -14.79 -30.30 18.21
N GLN A 905 -14.64 -30.13 16.90
CA GLN A 905 -13.34 -29.98 16.24
C GLN A 905 -12.53 -28.79 16.76
N TRP A 906 -13.12 -27.60 16.72
CA TRP A 906 -12.43 -26.31 16.89
C TRP A 906 -12.44 -25.80 18.33
N GLY A 907 -13.26 -26.38 19.21
CA GLY A 907 -13.38 -25.97 20.61
C GLY A 907 -14.04 -24.60 20.80
N GLY A 908 -14.71 -24.06 19.78
CA GLY A 908 -15.34 -22.75 19.79
C GLY A 908 -16.34 -22.57 18.64
N PRO A 909 -17.04 -21.42 18.58
CA PRO A 909 -17.97 -21.12 17.51
C PRO A 909 -17.23 -20.94 16.17
N VAL A 910 -17.93 -21.21 15.07
CA VAL A 910 -17.42 -21.03 13.70
C VAL A 910 -18.24 -19.99 12.94
N SER A 911 -17.60 -19.31 11.99
CA SER A 911 -18.22 -18.26 11.19
C SER A 911 -18.91 -18.81 9.94
N TRP A 912 -19.64 -17.96 9.24
CA TRP A 912 -20.20 -18.27 7.92
C TRP A 912 -19.10 -18.52 6.87
N VAL A 913 -17.91 -17.93 7.04
CA VAL A 913 -16.74 -18.15 6.18
C VAL A 913 -16.24 -19.59 6.36
N THR A 914 -16.18 -20.09 7.60
CA THR A 914 -15.87 -21.50 7.87
C THR A 914 -16.93 -22.44 7.26
N ALA A 915 -18.22 -22.14 7.44
CA ALA A 915 -19.33 -22.93 6.88
C ALA A 915 -19.28 -23.03 5.34
N THR A 916 -19.11 -21.91 4.64
CA THR A 916 -19.07 -21.86 3.17
C THR A 916 -17.78 -22.43 2.59
N SER A 917 -16.66 -22.36 3.32
CA SER A 917 -15.39 -23.01 2.95
C SER A 917 -15.43 -24.53 3.14
N TYR A 918 -16.14 -25.00 4.17
CA TYR A 918 -16.47 -26.42 4.32
C TYR A 918 -17.29 -26.92 3.12
N ASP A 919 -18.36 -26.19 2.74
CA ASP A 919 -19.17 -26.51 1.57
C ASP A 919 -18.35 -26.53 0.26
N ALA A 920 -17.41 -25.58 0.09
CA ALA A 920 -16.54 -25.54 -1.09
C ALA A 920 -15.66 -26.80 -1.19
N THR A 921 -15.13 -27.23 -0.06
CA THR A 921 -14.30 -28.44 0.02
C THR A 921 -15.13 -29.69 -0.22
N LYS A 922 -16.36 -29.76 0.34
CA LYS A 922 -17.31 -30.86 0.08
C LYS A 922 -17.70 -30.96 -1.40
N ALA A 923 -17.87 -29.84 -2.10
CA ALA A 923 -18.12 -29.83 -3.55
C ALA A 923 -16.93 -30.40 -4.34
N PHE A 924 -15.69 -30.02 -4.00
CA PHE A 924 -14.51 -30.63 -4.63
C PHE A 924 -14.39 -32.12 -4.29
N ILE A 925 -14.61 -32.52 -3.04
CA ILE A 925 -14.62 -33.93 -2.64
C ILE A 925 -15.63 -34.72 -3.48
N TYR A 926 -16.86 -34.21 -3.63
CA TYR A 926 -17.85 -34.81 -4.51
C TYR A 926 -17.32 -34.97 -5.94
N ALA A 927 -16.74 -33.91 -6.51
CA ALA A 927 -16.23 -33.96 -7.88
C ALA A 927 -15.08 -34.98 -8.02
N LEU A 928 -14.17 -35.02 -7.06
CA LEU A 928 -13.02 -35.93 -7.03
C LEU A 928 -13.47 -37.39 -6.91
N SER A 929 -14.36 -37.71 -5.97
CA SER A 929 -14.91 -39.05 -5.77
C SER A 929 -15.69 -39.56 -6.99
N ASN A 930 -16.19 -38.66 -7.84
CA ASN A 930 -16.95 -38.99 -9.06
C ASN A 930 -16.13 -38.87 -10.36
N SER A 931 -14.81 -38.59 -10.28
CA SER A 931 -13.93 -38.39 -11.43
C SER A 931 -13.04 -39.61 -11.76
N GLY A 932 -13.33 -40.78 -11.18
CA GLY A 932 -12.54 -42.00 -11.37
C GLY A 932 -11.21 -42.01 -10.60
N ASN A 933 -10.39 -43.03 -10.82
CA ASN A 933 -9.21 -43.30 -9.98
C ASN A 933 -8.06 -42.27 -10.14
N ASN A 934 -7.95 -41.64 -11.31
CA ASN A 934 -6.90 -40.66 -11.65
C ASN A 934 -7.54 -39.39 -12.25
N PRO A 935 -8.21 -38.58 -11.41
CA PRO A 935 -8.95 -37.42 -11.89
C PRO A 935 -8.04 -36.38 -12.53
N THR A 936 -8.46 -35.87 -13.68
CA THR A 936 -7.86 -34.72 -14.35
C THR A 936 -8.59 -33.43 -13.99
N ARG A 937 -7.94 -32.26 -14.17
CA ARG A 937 -8.58 -30.94 -13.99
C ARG A 937 -9.88 -30.80 -14.79
N PHE A 938 -9.93 -31.39 -15.98
CA PHE A 938 -11.11 -31.38 -16.83
C PHE A 938 -12.26 -32.22 -16.26
N GLU A 939 -11.99 -33.43 -15.79
CA GLU A 939 -13.02 -34.29 -15.18
C GLU A 939 -13.58 -33.68 -13.89
N VAL A 940 -12.70 -33.12 -13.05
CA VAL A 940 -13.10 -32.40 -11.84
C VAL A 940 -14.02 -31.23 -12.19
N LEU A 941 -13.66 -30.43 -13.20
CA LEU A 941 -14.48 -29.33 -13.67
C LEU A 941 -15.87 -29.79 -14.16
N GLU A 942 -15.95 -30.87 -14.94
CA GLU A 942 -17.25 -31.39 -15.40
C GLU A 942 -18.08 -31.92 -14.24
N LYS A 943 -17.47 -32.63 -13.28
CA LYS A 943 -18.17 -33.15 -12.10
C LYS A 943 -18.62 -32.09 -11.11
N LEU A 944 -17.96 -30.94 -11.05
CA LEU A 944 -18.45 -29.81 -10.27
C LEU A 944 -19.82 -29.30 -10.75
N LYS A 945 -20.11 -29.37 -12.05
CA LYS A 945 -21.42 -28.98 -12.61
C LYS A 945 -22.56 -29.93 -12.20
N GLU A 946 -22.22 -31.13 -11.73
CA GLU A 946 -23.16 -32.16 -11.30
C GLU A 946 -23.41 -32.15 -9.78
N VAL A 947 -22.71 -31.29 -9.02
CA VAL A 947 -22.82 -31.21 -7.55
C VAL A 947 -24.27 -30.98 -7.12
N ASN A 948 -24.76 -31.88 -6.28
CA ASN A 948 -26.07 -31.82 -5.64
C ASN A 948 -26.02 -32.50 -4.28
N LEU A 949 -25.56 -31.76 -3.25
CA LEU A 949 -25.39 -32.28 -1.90
C LEU A 949 -26.56 -31.84 -0.99
N PRO A 950 -27.15 -32.76 -0.21
CA PRO A 950 -28.20 -32.43 0.75
C PRO A 950 -27.65 -31.68 1.98
N ALA A 951 -28.51 -30.93 2.67
CA ALA A 951 -28.14 -30.08 3.80
C ALA A 951 -27.42 -30.79 4.97
N ASN A 952 -27.63 -32.10 5.15
CA ASN A 952 -26.97 -32.91 6.18
C ASN A 952 -25.52 -33.28 5.81
N GLU A 953 -25.13 -33.17 4.55
CA GLU A 953 -23.76 -33.38 4.06
C GLU A 953 -22.98 -32.07 3.89
N THR A 954 -23.62 -30.93 4.15
CA THR A 954 -23.04 -29.59 4.04
C THR A 954 -23.10 -28.87 5.39
N SER A 955 -22.84 -27.57 5.40
CA SER A 955 -22.98 -26.68 6.55
C SER A 955 -24.43 -26.33 6.91
N GLY A 956 -25.41 -27.12 6.43
CA GLY A 956 -26.83 -26.98 6.80
C GLY A 956 -27.74 -26.40 5.71
N GLN A 957 -27.27 -26.28 4.48
CA GLN A 957 -28.09 -25.89 3.33
C GLN A 957 -27.76 -26.77 2.13
N ASN A 958 -28.74 -27.13 1.31
CA ASN A 958 -28.46 -27.85 0.07
C ASN A 958 -27.42 -27.08 -0.77
N LEU A 959 -26.51 -27.83 -1.39
CA LEU A 959 -25.48 -27.27 -2.25
C LEU A 959 -25.67 -27.79 -3.67
N ARG A 960 -26.06 -26.87 -4.55
CA ARG A 960 -26.18 -27.09 -5.98
C ARG A 960 -25.74 -25.84 -6.72
N PHE A 961 -25.04 -26.02 -7.83
CA PHE A 961 -24.65 -24.92 -8.71
C PHE A 961 -25.60 -24.78 -9.89
N SER A 962 -25.92 -23.55 -10.27
CA SER A 962 -26.57 -23.24 -11.53
C SER A 962 -25.61 -23.53 -12.70
N PRO A 963 -26.10 -23.53 -13.97
CA PRO A 963 -25.23 -23.65 -15.14
C PRO A 963 -24.10 -22.61 -15.20
N GLU A 964 -24.27 -21.46 -14.55
CA GLU A 964 -23.29 -20.37 -14.45
C GLU A 964 -22.33 -20.51 -13.24
N GLY A 965 -22.40 -21.62 -12.50
CA GLY A 965 -21.55 -21.85 -11.32
C GLY A 965 -22.00 -21.13 -10.04
N GLU A 966 -23.21 -20.57 -10.03
CA GLU A 966 -23.74 -19.84 -8.87
C GLU A 966 -24.44 -20.79 -7.89
N ARG A 967 -24.27 -20.60 -6.57
CA ARG A 967 -25.04 -21.37 -5.57
C ARG A 967 -26.53 -21.04 -5.66
N GLU A 968 -27.36 -22.07 -5.78
CA GLU A 968 -28.80 -21.97 -5.56
C GLU A 968 -29.07 -21.81 -4.06
N GLY A 969 -29.71 -20.71 -3.65
CA GLY A 969 -29.98 -20.43 -2.24
C GLY A 969 -30.67 -19.09 -2.00
N GLU A 970 -30.89 -18.76 -0.74
CA GLU A 970 -31.52 -17.51 -0.32
C GLU A 970 -30.66 -16.73 0.68
N ALA A 971 -30.92 -15.42 0.77
CA ALA A 971 -30.28 -14.55 1.75
C ALA A 971 -31.13 -14.43 3.03
N PHE A 972 -30.45 -14.38 4.17
CA PHE A 972 -31.05 -14.12 5.47
C PHE A 972 -30.83 -12.66 5.87
N LEU A 973 -31.75 -12.10 6.64
CA LEU A 973 -31.55 -10.81 7.28
C LEU A 973 -31.28 -11.02 8.76
N VAL A 974 -30.22 -10.37 9.26
CA VAL A 974 -29.88 -10.38 10.67
C VAL A 974 -29.83 -8.97 11.22
N GLU A 975 -30.18 -8.81 12.48
CA GLU A 975 -30.07 -7.57 13.23
C GLU A 975 -29.02 -7.73 14.32
N VAL A 976 -28.19 -6.70 14.50
CA VAL A 976 -27.28 -6.60 15.65
C VAL A 976 -28.06 -6.25 16.91
N VAL A 977 -28.02 -7.12 17.91
CA VAL A 977 -28.76 -6.99 19.17
C VAL A 977 -27.86 -7.25 20.37
N GLU A 978 -28.27 -6.80 21.56
CA GLU A 978 -27.63 -7.23 22.81
C GLU A 978 -27.87 -8.72 23.05
N SER A 979 -26.83 -9.42 23.48
CA SER A 979 -26.90 -10.85 23.78
C SER A 979 -26.41 -11.12 25.20
N PRO A 980 -27.15 -11.89 26.01
CA PRO A 980 -26.67 -12.34 27.32
C PRO A 980 -25.58 -13.41 27.22
N ASN A 981 -25.47 -14.09 26.07
CA ASN A 981 -24.47 -15.12 25.78
C ASN A 981 -23.85 -14.85 24.40
N PRO A 982 -22.99 -13.84 24.27
CA PRO A 982 -22.43 -13.52 22.99
C PRO A 982 -21.22 -14.38 22.61
N ASP A 983 -21.00 -14.53 21.31
CA ASP A 983 -19.83 -15.26 20.79
C ASP A 983 -18.53 -14.44 20.90
N CYS A 984 -18.59 -13.11 20.89
CA CYS A 984 -17.38 -12.27 20.85
C CYS A 984 -17.45 -10.84 21.41
N SER A 985 -18.63 -10.24 21.64
CA SER A 985 -18.83 -8.87 22.13
C SER A 985 -20.10 -8.80 22.97
N ASP A 986 -20.47 -7.75 23.71
CA ASP A 986 -21.80 -7.70 24.37
C ASP A 986 -23.02 -7.71 23.40
N LEU A 987 -22.75 -7.71 22.08
CA LEU A 987 -23.71 -7.84 20.98
C LEU A 987 -23.57 -9.19 20.25
N ASP A 988 -24.66 -9.65 19.62
CA ASP A 988 -24.72 -10.80 18.69
C ASP A 988 -25.68 -10.49 17.53
N PHE A 989 -25.72 -11.38 16.55
CA PHE A 989 -26.65 -11.32 15.44
C PHE A 989 -27.90 -12.18 15.70
N ARG A 990 -29.07 -11.59 15.49
CA ARG A 990 -30.37 -12.26 15.58
C ARG A 990 -31.03 -12.28 14.21
N LEU A 991 -31.56 -13.44 13.82
CA LEU A 991 -32.37 -13.56 12.60
C LEU A 991 -33.60 -12.65 12.71
N LEU A 992 -33.87 -11.87 11.66
CA LEU A 992 -35.14 -11.18 11.51
C LEU A 992 -36.14 -12.16 10.91
N GLU A 993 -37.17 -12.49 11.68
CA GLU A 993 -38.31 -13.26 11.17
C GLU A 993 -39.04 -12.44 10.09
N GLU A 994 -39.43 -13.11 9.01
CA GLU A 994 -40.09 -12.52 7.84
C GLU A 994 -41.56 -12.16 8.06
#